data_AF-B9GA06-F1
#
_entry.id   AF-B9GA06-F1
#
_cell.length_a   1.000
_cell.length_b   1.000
_cell.length_c   1.000
_cell.angle_alpha   90.00
_cell.angle_beta   90.00
_cell.angle_gamma   90.00
#
_symmetry.space_group_name_H-M   'P 1'
#
loop_
_entity.id
_entity.type
_entity.pdbx_description
1 polymer ?
#
loop_
_entity_poly.entity_id
_entity_poly.type
_entity_poly.pdbx_seq_one_letter_code
_entity_poly.pdbx_strand_id
1 'polypeptide(L)'
;MAVSMREFCSLQERIHLRTLVAVEGKLWRCPSVLVPLPAQQRGRAWGGGLGRAAMRINGKEITQAFTGETTSENTSSTNESNPFIAVLDSMWSKKRELDAIKEAGKDERHEKLLSLQKERLALERQKLEYERNLLEFKRNQRDERIMNMDLSDMTGQLREYYLRLQAVLRGAPMPPEWNETIIVLIPKVPKPENIKDLRPISLCNVLYKIVSKVLANRLKTILPEVISPTQSAFVPGRLISDNILVAYEMTHYMRSKKRGKMGYAAIKLDMSKAYDRVEWSFLRDMMLWLGFNAEWINLVMHCVTSVSYKIKVNGDLSEVFSPVGFSAYLFLLCAEGFSALLRKTEEEGRLQGIKVCHNATSVSHLLFADDSLIPCRANRGDAQNLQNILTLYEEFSGQMLNKEKFAIMFSSNTGSEKRREVMQTLQINKQTMNERYLGLPVFVGRDKTKVFAYLKDRIWKRIQGWKEKMLSRAGKEILIKAVAQAIPTFAMACFDITKTKQCWRLLQEPDSLCAQIPKAKYYPSGSILQAKPRSGMSYTWSSILKGLQTLKTVMIWRVGNGNSIGIWDDPWIPRDWTRKTVSNKGTNLLTRVNELIDPYTGDWDEMLVRQTFCEENVKAILSIPVQVDRDDAVGWHYDKRGLFFPGKSAYKVQKGMGERKQ
;
A
#
# COMPACT_ATOMS: atom_id res chain seq x y z
N MET A 1 -2.79 10.78 44.16
CA MET A 1 -3.49 11.56 43.11
C MET A 1 -3.17 11.12 41.67
N ALA A 2 -1.92 10.85 41.27
CA ALA A 2 -1.60 10.46 39.88
C ALA A 2 -2.03 9.03 39.44
N VAL A 3 -2.35 8.13 40.38
CA VAL A 3 -2.86 6.77 40.09
C VAL A 3 -4.37 6.79 39.83
N SER A 4 -5.10 7.62 40.58
CA SER A 4 -6.56 7.82 40.44
C SER A 4 -6.92 8.43 39.08
N MET A 5 -6.10 9.32 38.51
CA MET A 5 -6.37 9.95 37.19
C MET A 5 -6.18 8.99 36.00
N ARG A 6 -5.29 7.98 36.10
CA ARG A 6 -5.12 6.96 35.05
C ARG A 6 -6.23 5.92 35.10
N GLU A 7 -6.69 5.57 36.31
CA GLU A 7 -7.87 4.72 36.46
C GLU A 7 -9.13 5.46 36.02
N PHE A 8 -9.26 6.77 36.30
CA PHE A 8 -10.35 7.62 35.80
C PHE A 8 -10.33 7.75 34.27
N CYS A 9 -9.17 8.02 33.63
CA CYS A 9 -9.07 8.02 32.16
C CYS A 9 -9.38 6.63 31.56
N SER A 10 -8.98 5.52 32.20
CA SER A 10 -9.26 4.18 31.69
C SER A 10 -10.72 3.74 31.91
N LEU A 11 -11.39 4.26 32.95
CA LEU A 11 -12.80 4.01 33.25
C LEU A 11 -13.68 4.89 32.37
N GLN A 12 -13.28 6.14 32.12
CA GLN A 12 -13.93 7.07 31.19
C GLN A 12 -13.75 6.58 29.74
N GLU A 13 -12.58 6.04 29.36
CA GLU A 13 -12.39 5.34 28.08
C GLU A 13 -13.22 4.05 27.98
N ARG A 14 -13.39 3.26 29.05
CA ARG A 14 -14.20 2.02 29.01
C ARG A 14 -15.72 2.27 29.04
N ILE A 15 -16.18 3.31 29.74
CA ILE A 15 -17.58 3.75 29.76
C ILE A 15 -17.91 4.48 28.45
N HIS A 16 -16.99 5.32 27.92
CA HIS A 16 -17.13 5.89 26.59
C HIS A 16 -17.07 4.83 25.49
N LEU A 17 -16.23 3.80 25.57
CA LEU A 17 -16.20 2.71 24.58
C LEU A 17 -17.48 1.87 24.60
N ARG A 18 -18.09 1.61 25.76
CA ARG A 18 -19.38 0.90 25.83
C ARG A 18 -20.55 1.73 25.28
N THR A 19 -20.49 3.05 25.43
CA THR A 19 -21.50 3.97 24.87
C THR A 19 -21.24 4.26 23.37
N LEU A 20 -19.96 4.30 22.95
CA LEU A 20 -19.52 4.44 21.55
C LEU A 20 -19.85 3.20 20.74
N VAL A 21 -19.72 1.98 21.28
CA VAL A 21 -20.13 0.75 20.57
C VAL A 21 -21.65 0.71 20.29
N ALA A 22 -22.46 1.42 21.09
CA ALA A 22 -23.90 1.56 20.84
C ALA A 22 -24.22 2.61 19.75
N VAL A 23 -23.34 3.60 19.53
CA VAL A 23 -23.50 4.67 18.53
C VAL A 23 -22.75 4.36 17.22
N GLU A 24 -21.72 3.51 17.26
CA GLU A 24 -20.92 3.02 16.12
C GLU A 24 -21.74 2.25 15.07
N GLY A 25 -22.97 1.88 15.41
CA GLY A 25 -23.84 1.11 14.54
C GLY A 25 -24.70 1.91 13.56
N LYS A 26 -24.74 3.27 13.55
CA LYS A 26 -25.86 4.00 12.92
C LYS A 26 -25.67 5.42 12.28
N LEU A 27 -24.70 5.71 11.37
CA LEU A 27 -24.80 6.87 10.40
C LEU A 27 -24.13 6.75 8.97
N TRP A 28 -24.82 6.57 7.82
CA TRP A 28 -24.25 6.47 6.44
C TRP A 28 -25.30 6.54 5.29
N ARG A 29 -25.05 7.27 4.18
CA ARG A 29 -26.14 7.78 3.27
C ARG A 29 -25.99 9.11 2.50
N CYS A 30 -24.87 9.48 1.87
CA CYS A 30 -24.85 10.54 0.81
C CYS A 30 -23.49 10.68 0.10
N PRO A 31 -23.45 11.36 -1.07
CA PRO A 31 -23.28 10.82 -2.42
C PRO A 31 -21.88 10.21 -2.69
N SER A 32 -21.76 9.49 -3.80
CA SER A 32 -20.54 8.78 -4.22
C SER A 32 -19.31 9.71 -4.28
N VAL A 33 -18.22 9.27 -3.65
CA VAL A 33 -16.94 10.02 -3.54
C VAL A 33 -16.35 10.34 -4.92
N LEU A 34 -16.66 9.49 -5.90
CA LEU A 34 -16.30 9.64 -7.30
C LEU A 34 -17.57 9.94 -8.11
N VAL A 35 -17.43 10.72 -9.17
CA VAL A 35 -18.51 10.98 -10.12
C VAL A 35 -18.83 9.68 -10.87
N PRO A 36 -20.08 9.17 -10.84
CA PRO A 36 -20.45 8.02 -11.66
C PRO A 36 -20.47 8.45 -13.13
N LEU A 37 -19.63 7.82 -13.94
CA LEU A 37 -19.68 7.97 -15.40
C LEU A 37 -20.88 7.17 -15.96
N PRO A 38 -21.62 7.67 -16.96
CA PRO A 38 -22.71 6.93 -17.59
C PRO A 38 -22.24 5.60 -18.18
N ALA A 39 -23.09 4.58 -18.11
CA ALA A 39 -22.80 3.18 -18.43
C ALA A 39 -22.52 2.87 -19.94
N GLN A 40 -22.27 3.88 -20.77
CA GLN A 40 -22.02 3.72 -22.21
C GLN A 40 -20.69 4.32 -22.71
N GLN A 41 -19.75 4.61 -21.81
CA GLN A 41 -18.39 5.06 -22.17
C GLN A 41 -17.27 4.32 -21.41
N ARG A 42 -17.43 3.01 -21.15
CA ARG A 42 -16.28 2.14 -20.86
C ARG A 42 -15.70 1.61 -22.17
N GLY A 43 -15.12 2.52 -22.94
CA GLY A 43 -14.46 2.22 -24.20
C GLY A 43 -14.51 3.41 -25.15
N ARG A 44 -13.38 4.12 -25.27
CA ARG A 44 -13.11 5.26 -26.17
C ARG A 44 -13.88 6.55 -25.86
N ALA A 45 -13.20 7.50 -25.21
CA ALA A 45 -13.29 8.94 -25.47
C ALA A 45 -12.28 9.69 -24.56
N TRP A 46 -11.02 9.77 -24.98
CA TRP A 46 -10.25 11.02 -24.81
C TRP A 46 -10.24 11.66 -26.19
N GLY A 47 -11.22 12.53 -26.43
CA GLY A 47 -11.43 13.26 -27.67
C GLY A 47 -12.36 14.44 -27.42
N GLY A 48 -11.79 15.63 -27.55
CA GLY A 48 -12.42 16.90 -27.92
C GLY A 48 -13.61 17.43 -27.11
N GLY A 49 -13.43 18.59 -26.47
CA GLY A 49 -14.54 19.47 -26.06
C GLY A 49 -14.23 20.34 -24.86
N LEU A 50 -13.67 21.53 -25.11
CA LEU A 50 -13.37 22.56 -24.10
C LEU A 50 -14.63 23.09 -23.40
N GLY A 51 -14.60 23.09 -22.06
CA GLY A 51 -15.27 24.07 -21.21
C GLY A 51 -14.19 24.92 -20.53
N ARG A 52 -14.17 26.23 -20.82
CA ARG A 52 -13.11 27.16 -20.37
C ARG A 52 -13.18 27.38 -18.87
N ALA A 53 -12.05 27.19 -18.18
CA ALA A 53 -11.75 27.86 -16.91
C ALA A 53 -10.37 28.51 -17.04
N ALA A 54 -10.36 29.83 -17.16
CA ALA A 54 -9.14 30.62 -17.16
C ALA A 54 -8.56 30.65 -15.73
N MET A 55 -7.34 30.17 -15.58
CA MET A 55 -6.58 30.30 -14.34
C MET A 55 -5.94 31.69 -14.31
N ARG A 56 -6.31 32.51 -13.33
CA ARG A 56 -5.63 33.78 -13.00
C ARG A 56 -4.92 33.59 -11.67
N ILE A 57 -3.62 33.91 -11.63
CA ILE A 57 -2.83 33.99 -10.39
C ILE A 57 -2.16 35.37 -10.38
N ASN A 58 -2.40 36.15 -9.33
CA ASN A 58 -1.77 37.46 -9.03
C ASN A 58 -1.79 38.52 -10.16
N GLY A 59 -2.85 38.57 -10.95
CA GLY A 59 -3.15 39.75 -11.79
C GLY A 59 -2.13 40.11 -12.88
N LYS A 60 -1.23 39.20 -13.27
CA LYS A 60 -0.29 39.43 -14.38
C LYS A 60 -0.31 38.27 -15.38
N GLU A 61 -0.69 38.60 -16.62
CA GLU A 61 -0.34 37.80 -17.81
C GLU A 61 1.17 37.93 -18.05
N ILE A 62 1.85 36.81 -18.26
CA ILE A 62 3.28 36.82 -18.60
C ILE A 62 3.43 36.31 -20.02
N THR A 63 3.45 37.24 -20.95
CA THR A 63 4.01 37.08 -22.30
C THR A 63 5.40 37.73 -22.34
N GLN A 64 6.34 37.01 -22.96
CA GLN A 64 7.63 37.42 -23.57
C GLN A 64 8.88 37.62 -22.69
N ALA A 65 9.91 36.80 -22.98
CA ALA A 65 11.18 37.17 -23.65
C ALA A 65 12.07 35.88 -23.69
N PHE A 66 12.68 35.41 -24.78
CA PHE A 66 13.51 36.10 -25.75
C PHE A 66 13.43 35.47 -27.15
N THR A 67 13.41 36.36 -28.15
CA THR A 67 13.45 36.15 -29.60
C THR A 67 14.85 36.38 -30.18
N GLY A 68 15.07 35.91 -31.41
CA GLY A 68 16.12 36.35 -32.35
C GLY A 68 16.07 35.47 -33.61
N GLU A 69 15.24 35.80 -34.60
CA GLU A 69 15.52 36.59 -35.85
C GLU A 69 15.78 35.63 -37.05
N THR A 70 15.24 35.75 -38.28
CA THR A 70 14.71 36.90 -39.06
C THR A 70 13.89 36.44 -40.30
N THR A 71 12.92 37.28 -40.72
CA THR A 71 12.34 37.53 -42.10
C THR A 71 11.52 36.44 -42.80
N SER A 72 10.38 36.66 -43.50
CA SER A 72 9.59 37.85 -43.88
C SER A 72 8.12 37.46 -44.20
N GLU A 73 7.23 38.43 -44.02
CA GLU A 73 5.80 38.65 -44.38
C GLU A 73 5.00 37.65 -45.25
N ASN A 74 3.87 37.17 -44.72
CA ASN A 74 2.51 37.51 -45.21
C ASN A 74 1.40 36.96 -44.29
N THR A 75 0.49 37.83 -43.87
CA THR A 75 -0.63 37.52 -42.96
C THR A 75 -1.91 37.17 -43.73
N SER A 76 -2.40 35.94 -43.53
CA SER A 76 -3.84 35.64 -43.48
C SER A 76 -4.09 34.49 -42.49
N SER A 77 -4.97 34.77 -41.53
CA SER A 77 -5.47 33.97 -40.39
C SER A 77 -5.30 32.44 -40.49
N THR A 78 -4.26 31.87 -39.86
CA THR A 78 -4.17 31.32 -38.49
C THR A 78 -5.10 30.15 -38.14
N ASN A 79 -4.61 28.95 -38.44
CA ASN A 79 -4.96 27.73 -37.71
C ASN A 79 -3.69 26.88 -37.56
N GLU A 80 -2.75 27.35 -36.74
CA GLU A 80 -1.50 26.63 -36.47
C GLU A 80 -1.71 25.55 -35.41
N SER A 81 -1.81 24.33 -35.94
CA SER A 81 -1.44 23.05 -35.36
C SER A 81 -0.68 23.09 -34.03
N ASN A 82 -1.37 22.63 -33.00
CA ASN A 82 -0.80 22.17 -31.73
C ASN A 82 0.30 21.12 -31.99
N PRO A 83 1.55 21.30 -31.47
CA PRO A 83 2.63 20.33 -31.62
C PRO A 83 2.32 18.94 -31.05
N PHE A 84 1.26 18.81 -30.25
CA PHE A 84 0.73 17.53 -29.75
C PHE A 84 -0.11 16.76 -30.80
N ILE A 85 -0.69 17.44 -31.80
CA ILE A 85 -1.49 16.81 -32.87
C ILE A 85 -0.60 16.28 -34.00
N ALA A 86 0.47 17.00 -34.38
CA ALA A 86 1.43 16.53 -35.38
C ALA A 86 2.21 15.28 -34.92
N VAL A 87 2.41 15.14 -33.60
CA VAL A 87 3.03 13.96 -32.98
C VAL A 87 2.06 12.76 -32.96
N LEU A 88 0.76 13.00 -32.71
CA LEU A 88 -0.26 11.97 -32.80
C LEU A 88 -0.39 11.44 -34.24
N ASP A 89 -0.49 12.28 -35.26
CA ASP A 89 -0.62 11.83 -36.65
C ASP A 89 0.62 11.09 -37.18
N SER A 90 1.82 11.49 -36.74
CA SER A 90 3.08 10.78 -37.02
C SER A 90 3.15 9.41 -36.32
N MET A 91 2.64 9.30 -35.07
CA MET A 91 2.54 8.03 -34.33
C MET A 91 1.54 7.05 -34.95
N TRP A 92 0.43 7.53 -35.52
CA TRP A 92 -0.59 6.67 -36.15
C TRP A 92 -0.24 6.27 -37.59
N SER A 93 0.65 6.98 -38.27
CA SER A 93 1.14 6.62 -39.61
C SER A 93 2.22 5.53 -39.54
N LYS A 94 3.22 5.68 -38.67
CA LYS A 94 4.29 4.68 -38.48
C LYS A 94 3.84 3.38 -37.81
N LYS A 95 2.80 3.45 -36.98
CA LYS A 95 2.17 2.26 -36.38
C LYS A 95 1.43 1.45 -37.44
N ARG A 96 0.77 2.11 -38.41
CA ARG A 96 0.12 1.43 -39.54
C ARG A 96 1.12 0.75 -40.48
N GLU A 97 2.30 1.33 -40.70
CA GLU A 97 3.38 0.70 -41.48
C GLU A 97 4.05 -0.48 -40.75
N LEU A 98 4.20 -0.41 -39.42
CA LEU A 98 4.78 -1.49 -38.61
C LEU A 98 3.81 -2.63 -38.32
N ASP A 99 2.50 -2.34 -38.31
CA ASP A 99 1.44 -3.33 -38.16
C ASP A 99 1.19 -4.06 -39.50
N ALA A 100 1.34 -3.39 -40.66
CA ALA A 100 1.26 -4.01 -41.99
C ALA A 100 2.40 -5.00 -42.30
N ILE A 101 3.55 -4.89 -41.64
CA ILE A 101 4.70 -5.81 -41.80
C ILE A 101 4.55 -7.07 -40.92
N LYS A 102 3.62 -7.08 -39.96
CA LYS A 102 3.38 -8.22 -39.05
C LYS A 102 2.22 -9.13 -39.45
N GLU A 103 1.40 -8.74 -40.42
CA GLU A 103 0.27 -9.52 -40.95
C GLU A 103 0.65 -10.42 -42.14
N ALA A 104 1.81 -11.09 -42.05
CA ALA A 104 2.18 -12.13 -42.99
C ALA A 104 2.31 -13.47 -42.26
N GLY A 105 1.16 -14.02 -41.85
CA GLY A 105 0.97 -15.43 -41.54
C GLY A 105 0.95 -15.81 -40.06
N LYS A 106 -0.24 -15.80 -39.44
CA LYS A 106 -0.72 -16.75 -38.39
C LYS A 106 -2.10 -16.34 -37.80
N ASP A 107 -3.09 -16.07 -38.64
CA ASP A 107 -4.27 -15.32 -38.16
C ASP A 107 -5.32 -16.15 -37.38
N GLU A 108 -5.53 -17.43 -37.67
CA GLU A 108 -6.79 -18.05 -37.19
C GLU A 108 -6.74 -18.58 -35.73
N ARG A 109 -5.59 -19.09 -35.27
CA ARG A 109 -5.45 -19.59 -33.88
C ARG A 109 -5.16 -18.48 -32.87
N HIS A 110 -4.50 -17.41 -33.30
CA HIS A 110 -4.13 -16.32 -32.40
C HIS A 110 -5.34 -15.43 -32.11
N GLU A 111 -6.18 -15.14 -33.09
CA GLU A 111 -7.45 -14.42 -32.88
C GLU A 111 -8.38 -15.18 -31.93
N LYS A 112 -8.49 -16.50 -32.08
CA LYS A 112 -9.34 -17.34 -31.21
C LYS A 112 -8.80 -17.41 -29.78
N LEU A 113 -7.48 -17.39 -29.58
CA LEU A 113 -6.87 -17.36 -28.25
C LEU A 113 -7.01 -15.96 -27.60
N LEU A 114 -6.89 -14.90 -28.40
CA LEU A 114 -7.02 -13.52 -27.95
C LEU A 114 -8.49 -13.17 -27.63
N SER A 115 -9.44 -13.72 -28.39
CA SER A 115 -10.87 -13.58 -28.12
C SER A 115 -11.24 -14.26 -26.80
N LEU A 116 -10.80 -15.51 -26.58
CA LEU A 116 -11.01 -16.25 -25.34
C LEU A 116 -10.33 -15.58 -24.13
N GLN A 117 -9.15 -15.00 -24.30
CA GLN A 117 -8.48 -14.23 -23.24
C GLN A 117 -9.20 -12.92 -22.92
N LYS A 118 -9.73 -12.22 -23.93
CA LYS A 118 -10.55 -11.02 -23.74
C LYS A 118 -11.87 -11.35 -23.04
N GLU A 119 -12.50 -12.47 -23.39
CA GLU A 119 -13.73 -12.96 -22.76
C GLU A 119 -13.48 -13.36 -21.31
N ARG A 120 -12.39 -14.09 -21.03
CA ARG A 120 -11.99 -14.45 -19.67
C ARG A 120 -11.71 -13.21 -18.81
N LEU A 121 -10.97 -12.23 -19.33
CA LEU A 121 -10.70 -10.97 -18.63
C LEU A 121 -11.96 -10.12 -18.43
N ALA A 122 -12.93 -10.19 -19.35
CA ALA A 122 -14.21 -9.51 -19.21
C ALA A 122 -15.06 -10.17 -18.10
N LEU A 123 -15.09 -11.50 -18.06
CA LEU A 123 -15.80 -12.28 -17.03
C LEU A 123 -15.17 -12.07 -15.64
N GLU A 124 -13.84 -12.04 -15.56
CA GLU A 124 -13.10 -11.82 -14.32
C GLU A 124 -13.29 -10.39 -13.80
N ARG A 125 -13.35 -9.40 -14.70
CA ARG A 125 -13.76 -8.02 -14.37
C ARG A 125 -15.21 -7.94 -13.89
N GLN A 126 -16.14 -8.65 -14.53
CA GLN A 126 -17.53 -8.73 -14.07
C GLN A 126 -17.65 -9.42 -12.71
N LYS A 127 -16.86 -10.46 -12.44
CA LYS A 127 -16.83 -11.16 -11.15
C LYS A 127 -16.27 -10.27 -10.04
N LEU A 128 -15.15 -9.58 -10.30
CA LEU A 128 -14.59 -8.59 -9.37
C LEU A 128 -15.53 -7.40 -9.15
N GLU A 129 -16.21 -6.93 -10.19
CA GLU A 129 -17.21 -5.87 -10.09
C GLU A 129 -18.45 -6.35 -9.35
N TYR A 130 -18.90 -7.59 -9.55
CA TYR A 130 -20.00 -8.19 -8.79
C TYR A 130 -19.63 -8.43 -7.32
N GLU A 131 -18.44 -8.94 -7.01
CA GLU A 131 -17.98 -9.12 -5.63
C GLU A 131 -17.75 -7.79 -4.92
N ARG A 132 -17.18 -6.80 -5.63
CA ARG A 132 -17.09 -5.42 -5.17
C ARG A 132 -18.49 -4.88 -4.90
N ASN A 133 -19.42 -5.02 -5.84
CA ASN A 133 -20.82 -4.60 -5.71
C ASN A 133 -21.56 -5.37 -4.61
N LEU A 134 -21.22 -6.64 -4.34
CA LEU A 134 -21.84 -7.46 -3.29
C LEU A 134 -21.30 -7.09 -1.91
N LEU A 135 -20.01 -6.75 -1.81
CA LEU A 135 -19.40 -6.16 -0.63
C LEU A 135 -19.91 -4.73 -0.40
N GLU A 136 -20.03 -3.93 -1.46
CA GLU A 136 -20.68 -2.62 -1.45
C GLU A 136 -22.15 -2.74 -1.10
N PHE A 137 -22.88 -3.75 -1.58
CA PHE A 137 -24.29 -3.99 -1.27
C PHE A 137 -24.49 -4.44 0.18
N LYS A 138 -23.67 -5.37 0.69
CA LYS A 138 -23.69 -5.79 2.11
C LYS A 138 -23.26 -4.67 3.05
N ARG A 139 -22.43 -3.73 2.57
CA ARG A 139 -22.03 -2.52 3.28
C ARG A 139 -23.09 -1.42 3.16
N ASN A 140 -23.70 -1.27 1.99
CA ASN A 140 -24.79 -0.34 1.68
C ASN A 140 -26.10 -0.72 2.36
N GLN A 141 -26.37 -2.01 2.62
CA GLN A 141 -27.50 -2.47 3.44
C GLN A 141 -27.30 -2.14 4.93
N ARG A 142 -26.05 -2.16 5.41
CA ARG A 142 -25.72 -1.58 6.72
C ARG A 142 -25.88 -0.07 6.68
N ASP A 143 -25.47 0.59 5.60
CA ASP A 143 -25.55 2.04 5.47
C ASP A 143 -27.01 2.55 5.29
N GLU A 144 -27.90 1.86 4.58
CA GLU A 144 -29.31 2.25 4.41
C GLU A 144 -30.13 2.24 5.70
N ARG A 145 -29.97 1.22 6.55
CA ARG A 145 -30.67 1.09 7.85
C ARG A 145 -30.35 2.21 8.84
N ILE A 146 -29.33 2.97 8.51
CA ILE A 146 -28.58 3.79 9.41
C ILE A 146 -28.86 5.28 9.09
N MET A 147 -29.00 5.66 7.81
CA MET A 147 -29.57 6.96 7.45
C MET A 147 -31.09 7.01 7.46
N ASN A 148 -31.72 5.84 7.43
CA ASN A 148 -33.15 5.69 7.70
C ASN A 148 -33.38 5.22 9.14
N MET A 149 -32.54 5.70 10.07
CA MET A 149 -32.74 5.41 11.48
C MET A 149 -34.03 6.07 11.93
N ASP A 150 -34.89 5.30 12.61
CA ASP A 150 -36.09 5.85 13.20
C ASP A 150 -35.68 6.85 14.30
N LEU A 151 -35.94 8.13 14.03
CA LEU A 151 -35.62 9.25 14.92
C LEU A 151 -36.71 9.45 15.99
N SER A 152 -37.75 8.64 15.98
CA SER A 152 -38.87 8.67 16.94
C SER A 152 -38.37 8.56 18.39
N ASP A 153 -37.37 7.71 18.64
CA ASP A 153 -36.79 7.47 19.96
C ASP A 153 -35.72 8.51 20.39
N MET A 154 -35.35 9.45 19.51
CA MET A 154 -34.28 10.42 19.78
C MET A 154 -34.85 11.80 20.08
N THR A 155 -34.89 12.18 21.35
CA THR A 155 -35.45 13.47 21.81
C THR A 155 -34.37 14.52 22.15
N GLY A 156 -34.66 15.80 21.90
CA GLY A 156 -33.85 16.93 22.37
C GLY A 156 -32.58 17.22 21.55
N GLN A 157 -31.55 17.76 22.21
CA GLN A 157 -30.30 18.26 21.60
C GLN A 157 -29.55 17.21 20.78
N LEU A 158 -29.64 15.92 21.13
CA LEU A 158 -28.96 14.84 20.42
C LEU A 158 -29.46 14.70 18.97
N ARG A 159 -30.78 14.83 18.78
CA ARG A 159 -31.41 14.79 17.45
C ARG A 159 -30.97 15.98 16.59
N GLU A 160 -30.86 17.16 17.21
CA GLU A 160 -30.37 18.36 16.53
C GLU A 160 -28.92 18.22 16.07
N TYR A 161 -28.03 17.73 16.94
CA TYR A 161 -26.64 17.44 16.56
C TYR A 161 -26.54 16.41 15.43
N TYR A 162 -27.37 15.35 15.49
CA TYR A 162 -27.42 14.33 14.46
C TYR A 162 -27.86 14.90 13.11
N LEU A 163 -28.94 15.68 13.08
CA LEU A 163 -29.44 16.31 11.85
C LEU A 163 -28.43 17.30 11.26
N ARG A 164 -27.76 18.09 12.11
CA ARG A 164 -26.69 18.99 11.67
C ARG A 164 -25.50 18.22 11.11
N LEU A 165 -25.08 17.13 11.76
CA LEU A 165 -24.03 16.23 11.25
C LEU A 165 -24.39 15.69 9.86
N GLN A 166 -25.64 15.22 9.68
CA GLN A 166 -26.10 14.76 8.38
C GLN A 166 -26.08 15.87 7.34
N ALA A 167 -26.55 17.08 7.67
CA ALA A 167 -26.53 18.21 6.75
C ALA A 167 -25.09 18.54 6.29
N VAL A 168 -24.13 18.61 7.22
CA VAL A 168 -22.71 18.87 6.90
C VAL A 168 -22.14 17.78 5.99
N LEU A 169 -22.44 16.50 6.28
CA LEU A 169 -22.01 15.38 5.44
C LEU A 169 -22.68 15.33 4.07
N ARG A 170 -23.76 16.10 3.87
CA ARG A 170 -24.44 16.32 2.58
C ARG A 170 -23.99 17.60 1.86
N GLY A 171 -22.98 18.30 2.40
CA GLY A 171 -22.42 19.50 1.77
C GLY A 171 -22.91 20.83 2.36
N ALA A 172 -23.71 20.81 3.44
CA ALA A 172 -24.01 22.04 4.17
C ALA A 172 -22.74 22.62 4.83
N PRO A 173 -22.64 23.95 5.00
CA PRO A 173 -21.49 24.56 5.64
C PRO A 173 -21.32 24.05 7.08
N MET A 174 -20.10 23.69 7.43
CA MET A 174 -19.77 23.26 8.79
C MET A 174 -19.74 24.49 9.72
N PRO A 175 -20.41 24.44 10.89
CA PRO A 175 -20.36 25.53 11.85
C PRO A 175 -18.90 25.83 12.28
N PRO A 176 -18.47 27.11 12.35
CA PRO A 176 -17.10 27.47 12.71
C PRO A 176 -16.67 26.92 14.06
N GLU A 177 -17.59 26.83 15.03
CA GLU A 177 -17.28 26.34 16.39
C GLU A 177 -16.88 24.85 16.40
N TRP A 178 -17.21 24.10 15.34
CA TRP A 178 -16.83 22.70 15.23
C TRP A 178 -15.35 22.56 14.87
N ASN A 179 -14.78 23.50 14.13
CA ASN A 179 -13.39 23.46 13.69
C ASN A 179 -12.44 24.26 14.61
N GLU A 180 -12.95 24.73 15.76
CA GLU A 180 -12.11 25.24 16.85
C GLU A 180 -11.39 24.09 17.54
N THR A 181 -10.08 24.25 17.73
CA THR A 181 -9.26 23.25 18.40
C THR A 181 -8.39 23.90 19.47
N ILE A 182 -8.39 23.30 20.66
CA ILE A 182 -7.61 23.78 21.79
C ILE A 182 -6.32 22.96 21.87
N ILE A 183 -5.17 23.61 21.76
CA ILE A 183 -3.86 22.96 21.92
C ILE A 183 -3.47 23.00 23.40
N VAL A 184 -3.25 21.82 23.97
CA VAL A 184 -2.72 21.68 25.33
C VAL A 184 -1.28 21.19 25.25
N LEU A 185 -0.39 21.80 26.03
CA LEU A 185 1.01 21.43 26.09
C LEU A 185 1.25 20.40 27.20
N ILE A 186 1.76 19.22 26.83
CA ILE A 186 2.11 18.16 27.78
C ILE A 186 3.64 18.07 27.92
N PRO A 187 4.20 18.10 29.14
CA PRO A 187 5.63 17.91 29.36
C PRO A 187 6.12 16.56 28.83
N LYS A 188 7.17 16.56 27.99
CA LYS A 188 7.89 15.35 27.56
C LYS A 188 8.90 14.88 28.60
N VAL A 189 9.39 15.81 29.43
CA VAL A 189 10.40 15.60 30.46
C VAL A 189 9.94 16.14 31.81
N PRO A 190 10.48 15.68 32.96
CA PRO A 190 10.03 16.09 34.29
C PRO A 190 10.15 17.59 34.58
N LYS A 191 11.14 18.26 33.98
CA LYS A 191 11.39 19.70 34.11
C LYS A 191 11.53 20.30 32.71
N PRO A 192 10.43 20.70 32.05
CA PRO A 192 10.50 21.32 30.74
C PRO A 192 11.00 22.76 30.87
N GLU A 193 12.14 23.06 30.23
CA GLU A 193 12.70 24.42 30.21
C GLU A 193 12.51 25.10 28.85
N ASN A 194 12.32 24.31 27.78
CA ASN A 194 12.14 24.79 26.42
C ASN A 194 10.81 24.32 25.81
N ILE A 195 10.27 25.06 24.83
CA ILE A 195 9.05 24.67 24.09
C ILE A 195 9.20 23.29 23.43
N LYS A 196 10.41 22.94 22.95
CA LYS A 196 10.72 21.61 22.38
C LYS A 196 10.50 20.47 23.37
N ASP A 197 10.58 20.76 24.67
CA ASP A 197 10.38 19.81 25.77
C ASP A 197 8.89 19.58 26.06
N LEU A 198 8.01 20.33 25.40
CA LEU A 198 6.56 20.17 25.45
C LEU A 198 6.07 19.46 24.19
N ARG A 199 5.02 18.65 24.34
CA ARG A 199 4.28 18.02 23.24
C ARG A 199 2.94 18.74 23.09
N PRO A 200 2.68 19.42 21.97
CA PRO A 200 1.35 19.95 21.72
C PRO A 200 0.37 18.81 21.44
N ILE A 201 -0.80 18.86 22.06
CA ILE A 201 -1.92 17.96 21.83
C ILE A 201 -3.13 18.79 21.42
N SER A 202 -3.61 18.55 20.21
CA SER A 202 -4.77 19.22 19.64
C SER A 202 -6.08 18.55 20.11
N LEU A 203 -6.87 19.27 20.90
CA LEU A 203 -8.18 18.86 21.38
C LEU A 203 -9.27 19.37 20.43
N CYS A 204 -9.56 18.59 19.39
CA CYS A 204 -10.62 18.92 18.44
C CYS A 204 -12.01 18.61 19.02
N ASN A 205 -13.01 19.35 18.53
CA ASN A 205 -14.43 19.10 18.80
C ASN A 205 -14.84 17.66 18.44
N VAL A 206 -15.70 17.05 19.25
CA VAL A 206 -16.20 15.69 19.03
C VAL A 206 -16.99 15.59 17.72
N LEU A 207 -17.80 16.59 17.37
CA LEU A 207 -18.57 16.62 16.13
C LEU A 207 -17.65 16.66 14.91
N TYR A 208 -16.61 17.48 14.94
CA TYR A 208 -15.57 17.48 13.90
C TYR A 208 -14.81 16.15 13.83
N LYS A 209 -14.51 15.51 14.98
CA LYS A 209 -13.89 14.17 14.99
C LYS A 209 -14.78 13.14 14.29
N ILE A 210 -16.11 13.23 14.45
CA ILE A 210 -17.06 12.37 13.73
C ILE A 210 -16.99 12.65 12.23
N VAL A 211 -17.10 13.92 11.81
CA VAL A 211 -17.02 14.32 10.39
C VAL A 211 -15.70 13.86 9.76
N SER A 212 -14.55 14.24 10.32
CA SER A 212 -13.23 13.87 9.81
C SER A 212 -13.01 12.35 9.78
N LYS A 213 -13.54 11.62 10.77
CA LYS A 213 -13.49 10.15 10.78
C LYS A 213 -14.33 9.53 9.68
N VAL A 214 -15.53 10.07 9.43
CA VAL A 214 -16.40 9.68 8.32
C VAL A 214 -15.69 9.89 6.99
N LEU A 215 -15.08 11.07 6.82
CA LEU A 215 -14.34 11.41 5.60
C LEU A 215 -13.16 10.46 5.37
N ALA A 216 -12.34 10.23 6.40
CA ALA A 216 -11.19 9.33 6.34
C ALA A 216 -11.60 7.89 6.02
N ASN A 217 -12.69 7.40 6.62
CA ASN A 217 -13.17 6.03 6.39
C ASN A 217 -13.68 5.82 4.96
N ARG A 218 -14.31 6.84 4.35
CA ARG A 218 -14.73 6.80 2.94
C ARG A 218 -13.52 6.88 2.01
N LEU A 219 -12.63 7.85 2.23
CA LEU A 219 -11.38 7.99 1.46
C LEU A 219 -10.58 6.68 1.47
N LYS A 220 -10.47 6.03 2.64
CA LYS A 220 -9.74 4.77 2.82
C LYS A 220 -10.18 3.66 1.86
N THR A 221 -11.44 3.65 1.43
CA THR A 221 -11.95 2.61 0.52
C THR A 221 -11.43 2.74 -0.90
N ILE A 222 -11.19 3.97 -1.35
CA ILE A 222 -10.76 4.27 -2.73
C ILE A 222 -9.24 4.45 -2.84
N LEU A 223 -8.53 4.68 -1.72
CA LEU A 223 -7.07 4.86 -1.72
C LEU A 223 -6.31 3.77 -2.51
N PRO A 224 -6.65 2.47 -2.43
CA PRO A 224 -5.94 1.44 -3.19
C PRO A 224 -6.04 1.61 -4.72
N GLU A 225 -7.12 2.21 -5.21
CA GLU A 225 -7.38 2.45 -6.65
C GLU A 225 -6.75 3.75 -7.14
N VAL A 226 -6.65 4.75 -6.26
CA VAL A 226 -6.18 6.10 -6.61
C VAL A 226 -4.68 6.27 -6.40
N ILE A 227 -4.10 5.62 -5.38
CA ILE A 227 -2.70 5.77 -5.01
C ILE A 227 -1.84 4.70 -5.69
N SER A 228 -0.72 5.11 -6.28
CA SER A 228 0.25 4.25 -6.95
C SER A 228 0.69 3.05 -6.08
N PRO A 229 0.87 1.85 -6.65
CA PRO A 229 1.34 0.66 -5.91
C PRO A 229 2.71 0.81 -5.22
N THR A 230 3.49 1.82 -5.63
CA THR A 230 4.81 2.16 -5.05
C THR A 230 4.72 2.94 -3.73
N GLN A 231 3.53 3.42 -3.34
CA GLN A 231 3.26 4.05 -2.04
C GLN A 231 2.56 3.04 -1.12
N SER A 232 3.25 2.62 -0.05
CA SER A 232 2.72 1.58 0.85
C SER A 232 2.19 2.12 2.19
N ALA A 233 2.46 3.38 2.54
CA ALA A 233 2.02 3.92 3.82
C ALA A 233 0.52 4.22 3.83
N PHE A 234 -0.15 3.89 4.93
CA PHE A 234 -1.55 4.25 5.21
C PHE A 234 -2.61 3.76 4.19
N VAL A 235 -2.22 2.97 3.20
CA VAL A 235 -3.16 2.35 2.24
C VAL A 235 -3.59 0.96 2.74
N PRO A 236 -4.90 0.65 2.80
CA PRO A 236 -5.37 -0.67 3.21
C PRO A 236 -4.81 -1.79 2.34
N GLY A 237 -4.51 -2.93 2.97
CA GLY A 237 -3.96 -4.08 2.26
C GLY A 237 -2.47 -3.96 1.93
N ARG A 238 -1.84 -2.77 2.02
CA ARG A 238 -0.39 -2.62 1.80
C ARG A 238 0.36 -2.72 3.13
N LEU A 239 1.41 -3.54 3.18
CA LEU A 239 2.22 -3.73 4.39
C LEU A 239 3.55 -3.01 4.28
N ILE A 240 4.04 -2.44 5.39
CA ILE A 240 5.39 -1.86 5.46
C ILE A 240 6.48 -2.87 5.05
N SER A 241 6.26 -4.16 5.32
CA SER A 241 7.17 -5.23 4.91
C SER A 241 7.28 -5.37 3.40
N ASP A 242 6.24 -5.02 2.63
CA ASP A 242 6.23 -5.15 1.17
C ASP A 242 7.31 -4.23 0.57
N ASN A 243 7.36 -2.96 0.98
CA ASN A 243 8.41 -2.02 0.56
C ASN A 243 9.81 -2.48 0.99
N ILE A 244 9.95 -2.99 2.21
CA ILE A 244 11.23 -3.49 2.74
C ILE A 244 11.75 -4.65 1.89
N LEU A 245 10.87 -5.59 1.52
CA LEU A 245 11.24 -6.73 0.66
C LEU A 245 11.72 -6.28 -0.72
N VAL A 246 11.01 -5.34 -1.35
CA VAL A 246 11.41 -4.78 -2.65
C VAL A 246 12.76 -4.05 -2.53
N ALA A 247 12.94 -3.22 -1.50
CA ALA A 247 14.20 -2.54 -1.24
C ALA A 247 15.38 -3.51 -1.04
N TYR A 248 15.17 -4.65 -0.36
CA TYR A 248 16.20 -5.67 -0.17
C TYR A 248 16.58 -6.38 -1.48
N GLU A 249 15.62 -6.69 -2.34
CA GLU A 249 15.90 -7.27 -3.65
C GLU A 249 16.69 -6.31 -4.56
N MET A 250 16.31 -5.03 -4.58
CA MET A 250 17.04 -4.00 -5.32
C MET A 250 18.47 -3.83 -4.80
N THR A 251 18.64 -3.76 -3.48
CA THR A 251 19.96 -3.66 -2.86
C THR A 251 20.83 -4.88 -3.18
N HIS A 252 20.27 -6.08 -3.10
CA HIS A 252 20.97 -7.32 -3.45
C HIS A 252 21.41 -7.32 -4.92
N TYR A 253 20.55 -6.85 -5.83
CA TYR A 253 20.89 -6.68 -7.24
C TYR A 253 22.04 -5.69 -7.45
N MET A 254 21.95 -4.48 -6.88
CA MET A 254 22.99 -3.45 -7.00
C MET A 254 24.36 -3.93 -6.49
N ARG A 255 24.39 -4.76 -5.44
CA ARG A 255 25.63 -5.31 -4.88
C ARG A 255 26.17 -6.50 -5.67
N SER A 256 25.28 -7.30 -6.25
CA SER A 256 25.66 -8.43 -7.09
C SER A 256 26.20 -7.97 -8.45
N LYS A 257 25.86 -6.75 -8.87
CA LYS A 257 26.36 -6.11 -10.09
C LYS A 257 27.81 -5.65 -9.91
N LYS A 258 28.75 -6.59 -10.11
CA LYS A 258 30.21 -6.34 -10.05
C LYS A 258 30.85 -5.95 -11.39
N ARG A 259 30.16 -6.18 -12.51
CA ARG A 259 30.66 -5.95 -13.88
C ARG A 259 29.63 -5.22 -14.73
N GLY A 260 30.09 -4.57 -15.79
CA GLY A 260 29.27 -3.83 -16.77
C GLY A 260 29.43 -2.31 -16.64
N LYS A 261 29.28 -1.59 -17.77
CA LYS A 261 29.49 -0.14 -17.89
C LYS A 261 28.41 0.70 -17.18
N MET A 262 27.22 0.13 -16.98
CA MET A 262 26.06 0.78 -16.36
C MET A 262 26.03 0.55 -14.85
N GLY A 263 26.25 1.62 -14.09
CA GLY A 263 26.07 1.66 -12.63
C GLY A 263 24.65 2.10 -12.24
N TYR A 264 24.27 1.83 -11.00
CA TYR A 264 22.98 2.21 -10.42
C TYR A 264 23.17 2.94 -9.10
N ALA A 265 22.20 3.79 -8.76
CA ALA A 265 22.12 4.48 -7.49
C ALA A 265 20.73 4.26 -6.86
N ALA A 266 20.68 4.26 -5.53
CA ALA A 266 19.44 4.32 -4.76
C ALA A 266 19.55 5.51 -3.81
N ILE A 267 18.65 6.46 -3.99
CA ILE A 267 18.68 7.75 -3.32
C ILE A 267 17.57 7.77 -2.28
N LYS A 268 17.94 7.99 -1.02
CA LYS A 268 16.99 8.20 0.06
C LYS A 268 16.74 9.70 0.20
N LEU A 269 15.47 10.09 0.10
CA LEU A 269 15.03 11.47 0.28
C LEU A 269 14.32 11.61 1.64
N ASP A 270 14.40 12.79 2.24
CA ASP A 270 13.70 13.18 3.47
C ASP A 270 12.94 14.48 3.22
N MET A 271 11.65 14.51 3.56
CA MET A 271 10.81 15.70 3.42
C MET A 271 10.80 16.51 4.72
N SER A 272 11.09 17.80 4.64
CA SER A 272 11.07 18.70 5.79
C SER A 272 9.62 18.99 6.20
N LYS A 273 9.22 18.60 7.42
CA LYS A 273 7.86 18.83 7.95
C LYS A 273 6.77 18.46 6.92
N ALA A 274 6.82 17.22 6.42
CA ALA A 274 6.01 16.74 5.29
C ALA A 274 4.50 17.03 5.38
N TYR A 275 3.93 17.04 6.59
CA TYR A 275 2.51 17.28 6.80
C TYR A 275 2.15 18.76 7.00
N ASP A 276 3.14 19.64 7.23
CA ASP A 276 2.87 21.04 7.62
C ASP A 276 3.13 22.03 6.47
N ARG A 277 3.83 21.61 5.42
CA ARG A 277 4.34 22.53 4.37
C ARG A 277 3.57 22.52 3.07
N VAL A 278 2.82 21.47 2.77
CA VAL A 278 2.14 21.36 1.47
C VAL A 278 1.09 22.49 1.33
N GLU A 279 0.94 23.05 0.14
CA GLU A 279 -0.05 24.09 -0.11
C GLU A 279 -1.47 23.52 -0.23
N TRP A 280 -2.46 24.25 0.31
CA TRP A 280 -3.87 23.86 0.26
C TRP A 280 -4.45 23.89 -1.16
N SER A 281 -4.02 24.85 -1.98
CA SER A 281 -4.31 24.94 -3.41
C SER A 281 -3.87 23.65 -4.13
N PHE A 282 -2.63 23.22 -3.89
CA PHE A 282 -2.09 21.99 -4.48
C PHE A 282 -2.89 20.75 -4.09
N LEU A 283 -3.28 20.59 -2.82
CA LEU A 283 -4.15 19.47 -2.40
C LEU A 283 -5.49 19.49 -3.16
N ARG A 284 -6.13 20.65 -3.27
CA ARG A 284 -7.41 20.80 -3.98
C ARG A 284 -7.27 20.38 -5.44
N ASP A 285 -6.24 20.87 -6.11
CA ASP A 285 -5.99 20.61 -7.52
C ASP A 285 -5.63 19.14 -7.77
N MET A 286 -4.88 18.52 -6.86
CA MET A 286 -4.62 17.07 -6.89
C MET A 286 -5.91 16.26 -6.75
N MET A 287 -6.82 16.63 -5.83
CA MET A 287 -8.10 15.93 -5.71
C MET A 287 -8.98 16.10 -6.96
N LEU A 288 -8.98 17.29 -7.58
CA LEU A 288 -9.67 17.51 -8.86
C LEU A 288 -9.09 16.62 -9.96
N TRP A 289 -7.76 16.59 -10.08
CA TRP A 289 -7.06 15.79 -11.08
C TRP A 289 -7.29 14.28 -10.90
N LEU A 290 -7.35 13.80 -9.66
CA LEU A 290 -7.67 12.40 -9.32
C LEU A 290 -9.16 12.05 -9.52
N GLY A 291 -10.01 13.00 -9.93
CA GLY A 291 -11.41 12.76 -10.29
C GLY A 291 -12.37 12.74 -9.09
N PHE A 292 -12.01 13.33 -7.96
CA PHE A 292 -12.91 13.45 -6.82
C PHE A 292 -14.07 14.40 -7.14
N ASN A 293 -15.25 14.09 -6.59
CA ASN A 293 -16.42 14.96 -6.75
C ASN A 293 -16.18 16.35 -6.10
N ALA A 294 -16.66 17.41 -6.74
CA ALA A 294 -16.46 18.78 -6.28
C ALA A 294 -17.05 19.08 -4.89
N GLU A 295 -18.21 18.52 -4.54
CA GLU A 295 -18.83 18.67 -3.22
C GLU A 295 -17.98 17.99 -2.13
N TRP A 296 -17.43 16.81 -2.45
CA TRP A 296 -16.50 16.11 -1.58
C TRP A 296 -15.23 16.92 -1.34
N ILE A 297 -14.63 17.45 -2.41
CA ILE A 297 -13.45 18.30 -2.34
C ILE A 297 -13.75 19.52 -1.46
N ASN A 298 -14.87 20.19 -1.69
CA ASN A 298 -15.27 21.34 -0.88
C ASN A 298 -15.38 20.96 0.60
N LEU A 299 -16.05 19.85 0.94
CA LEU A 299 -16.18 19.40 2.32
C LEU A 299 -14.82 19.10 2.97
N VAL A 300 -13.90 18.45 2.26
CA VAL A 300 -12.52 18.20 2.72
C VAL A 300 -11.76 19.51 2.91
N MET A 301 -11.85 20.42 1.94
CA MET A 301 -11.17 21.72 1.99
C MET A 301 -11.67 22.56 3.17
N HIS A 302 -12.99 22.61 3.40
CA HIS A 302 -13.56 23.28 4.59
C HIS A 302 -12.99 22.70 5.88
N CYS A 303 -12.77 21.37 5.97
CA CYS A 303 -12.21 20.76 7.17
C CYS A 303 -10.77 21.18 7.47
N VAL A 304 -9.98 21.54 6.44
CA VAL A 304 -8.56 21.90 6.60
C VAL A 304 -8.31 23.40 6.58
N THR A 305 -9.12 24.18 5.86
CA THR A 305 -8.92 25.64 5.72
C THR A 305 -9.60 26.46 6.81
N SER A 306 -10.67 25.96 7.46
CA SER A 306 -11.40 26.70 8.49
C SER A 306 -10.94 26.41 9.93
N VAL A 307 -9.84 25.68 10.09
CA VAL A 307 -9.31 25.33 11.42
C VAL A 307 -8.83 26.58 12.14
N SER A 308 -9.24 26.72 13.39
CA SER A 308 -8.70 27.74 14.29
C SER A 308 -8.12 27.10 15.56
N TYR A 309 -6.95 27.56 15.97
CA TYR A 309 -6.26 27.08 17.16
C TYR A 309 -6.20 28.13 18.25
N LYS A 310 -6.40 27.67 19.49
CA LYS A 310 -6.11 28.42 20.73
C LYS A 310 -5.19 27.55 21.58
N ILE A 311 -4.13 28.11 22.15
CA ILE A 311 -3.26 27.37 23.09
C ILE A 311 -3.78 27.60 24.50
N LYS A 312 -3.96 26.52 25.26
CA LYS A 312 -4.31 26.60 26.68
C LYS A 312 -3.04 26.59 27.53
N VAL A 313 -2.78 27.69 28.23
CA VAL A 313 -1.64 27.86 29.15
C VAL A 313 -2.18 28.23 30.53
N ASN A 314 -1.86 27.45 31.56
CA ASN A 314 -2.24 27.70 32.97
C ASN A 314 -3.73 27.92 33.26
N GLY A 315 -4.63 27.55 32.34
CA GLY A 315 -6.08 27.73 32.50
C GLY A 315 -6.66 28.67 31.45
N ASP A 316 -5.85 29.62 30.98
CA ASP A 316 -6.23 30.66 30.04
C ASP A 316 -6.00 30.23 28.59
N LEU A 317 -6.79 30.81 27.69
CA LEU A 317 -6.69 30.58 26.24
C LEU A 317 -5.94 31.74 25.60
N SER A 318 -5.01 31.42 24.70
CA SER A 318 -4.34 32.41 23.86
C SER A 318 -5.29 33.03 22.84
N GLU A 319 -4.78 34.05 22.15
CA GLU A 319 -5.37 34.53 20.90
C GLU A 319 -5.49 33.40 19.87
N VAL A 320 -6.46 33.56 18.98
CA VAL A 320 -6.75 32.61 17.90
C VAL A 320 -5.68 32.74 16.82
N PHE A 321 -5.14 31.63 16.38
CA PHE A 321 -4.28 31.56 15.20
C PHE A 321 -4.68 30.41 14.29
N SER A 322 -4.39 30.54 13.00
CA SER A 322 -4.68 29.51 12.00
C SER A 322 -3.41 28.73 11.66
N PRO A 323 -3.44 27.40 11.66
CA PRO A 323 -2.28 26.60 11.27
C PRO A 323 -2.16 26.42 9.75
N VAL A 324 -1.00 25.91 9.36
CA VAL A 324 -0.77 25.23 8.09
C VAL A 324 -0.44 23.77 8.39
N GLY A 325 -1.21 22.84 7.84
CA GLY A 325 -0.92 21.40 7.92
C GLY A 325 -2.10 20.48 7.63
N PHE A 326 -1.79 19.19 7.41
CA PHE A 326 -2.75 18.18 6.96
C PHE A 326 -2.77 16.92 7.83
N SER A 327 -3.81 16.12 7.62
CA SER A 327 -3.81 14.73 8.06
C SER A 327 -2.92 13.86 7.17
N ALA A 328 -2.43 12.75 7.72
CA ALA A 328 -1.57 11.80 7.01
C ALA A 328 -2.22 11.18 5.75
N TYR A 329 -3.56 11.08 5.69
CA TYR A 329 -4.25 10.53 4.52
C TYR A 329 -4.28 11.50 3.34
N LEU A 330 -4.46 12.79 3.61
CA LEU A 330 -4.47 13.82 2.56
C LEU A 330 -3.07 14.01 1.95
N PHE A 331 -2.03 13.87 2.77
CA PHE A 331 -0.65 13.87 2.27
C PHE A 331 -0.39 12.80 1.20
N LEU A 332 -1.05 11.64 1.26
CA LEU A 332 -0.90 10.61 0.22
C LEU A 332 -1.36 11.10 -1.16
N LEU A 333 -2.41 11.91 -1.21
CA LEU A 333 -2.92 12.48 -2.47
C LEU A 333 -1.91 13.46 -3.05
N CYS A 334 -1.26 14.26 -2.20
CA CYS A 334 -0.18 15.16 -2.62
C CYS A 334 1.06 14.39 -3.10
N ALA A 335 1.46 13.34 -2.36
CA ALA A 335 2.58 12.49 -2.71
C ALA A 335 2.35 11.72 -4.02
N GLU A 336 1.10 11.47 -4.41
CA GLU A 336 0.79 10.88 -5.72
C GLU A 336 1.24 11.78 -6.87
N GLY A 337 1.22 13.10 -6.71
CA GLY A 337 1.76 14.04 -7.70
C GLY A 337 3.26 13.79 -7.95
N PHE A 338 4.03 13.56 -6.88
CA PHE A 338 5.45 13.19 -7.01
C PHE A 338 5.64 11.84 -7.71
N SER A 339 4.83 10.83 -7.34
CA SER A 339 4.81 9.52 -8.01
C SER A 339 4.47 9.63 -9.51
N ALA A 340 3.52 10.50 -9.88
CA ALA A 340 3.13 10.73 -11.27
C ALA A 340 4.26 11.36 -12.09
N LEU A 341 4.97 12.37 -11.53
CA LEU A 341 6.13 13.00 -12.20
C LEU A 341 7.26 12.00 -12.47
N LEU A 342 7.56 11.13 -11.50
CA LEU A 342 8.56 10.08 -11.64
C LEU A 342 8.17 9.05 -12.70
N ARG A 343 6.91 8.61 -12.71
CA ARG A 343 6.39 7.67 -13.71
C ARG A 343 6.45 8.24 -15.12
N LYS A 344 5.96 9.47 -15.32
CA LYS A 344 5.99 10.15 -16.61
C LYS A 344 7.41 10.24 -17.17
N THR A 345 8.37 10.62 -16.33
CA THR A 345 9.77 10.73 -16.75
C THR A 345 10.40 9.36 -17.05
N GLU A 346 9.94 8.30 -16.38
CA GLU A 346 10.34 6.93 -16.68
C GLU A 346 9.74 6.40 -17.99
N GLU A 347 8.47 6.70 -18.26
CA GLU A 347 7.78 6.36 -19.51
C GLU A 347 8.40 7.05 -20.72
N GLU A 348 8.85 8.30 -20.56
CA GLU A 348 9.61 9.05 -21.57
C GLU A 348 11.07 8.59 -21.71
N GLY A 349 11.54 7.65 -20.88
CA GLY A 349 12.90 7.11 -20.91
C GLY A 349 14.00 8.05 -20.43
N ARG A 350 13.62 9.23 -19.90
CA ARG A 350 14.56 10.25 -19.38
C ARG A 350 15.13 9.88 -18.01
N LEU A 351 14.39 9.10 -17.23
CA LEU A 351 14.82 8.48 -15.97
C LEU A 351 14.60 6.98 -16.08
N GLN A 352 15.51 6.15 -15.57
CA GLN A 352 15.28 4.70 -15.57
C GLN A 352 15.47 4.12 -14.18
N GLY A 353 14.41 3.48 -13.68
CA GLY A 353 14.44 2.72 -12.44
C GLY A 353 15.32 1.47 -12.52
N ILE A 354 15.33 0.70 -11.43
CA ILE A 354 16.07 -0.56 -11.36
C ILE A 354 15.16 -1.73 -11.78
N LYS A 355 15.58 -2.45 -12.82
CA LYS A 355 15.05 -3.77 -13.17
C LYS A 355 15.96 -4.86 -12.59
N VAL A 356 15.44 -5.62 -11.62
CA VAL A 356 16.19 -6.68 -10.92
C VAL A 356 16.50 -7.87 -11.84
N CYS A 357 15.66 -8.13 -12.85
CA CYS A 357 15.90 -9.07 -13.94
C CYS A 357 15.14 -8.62 -15.20
N HIS A 358 15.37 -9.27 -16.36
CA HIS A 358 14.81 -8.84 -17.65
C HIS A 358 13.27 -8.78 -17.66
N ASN A 359 12.62 -9.77 -17.05
CA ASN A 359 11.16 -9.88 -16.99
C ASN A 359 10.55 -9.20 -15.75
N ALA A 360 11.35 -8.54 -14.92
CA ALA A 360 10.83 -7.84 -13.74
C ALA A 360 10.36 -6.43 -14.10
N THR A 361 9.29 -5.99 -13.44
CA THR A 361 8.83 -4.61 -13.41
C THR A 361 9.97 -3.68 -12.97
N SER A 362 10.11 -2.55 -13.66
CA SER A 362 11.04 -1.50 -13.23
C SER A 362 10.53 -0.86 -11.95
N VAL A 363 11.41 -0.67 -10.97
CA VAL A 363 11.08 0.11 -9.78
C VAL A 363 11.77 1.47 -9.95
N SER A 364 11.00 2.54 -10.17
CA SER A 364 11.51 3.92 -10.17
C SER A 364 11.47 4.57 -8.79
N HIS A 365 10.55 4.17 -7.92
CA HIS A 365 10.39 4.75 -6.60
C HIS A 365 9.69 3.79 -5.63
N LEU A 366 10.02 3.94 -4.34
CA LEU A 366 9.31 3.33 -3.21
C LEU A 366 9.06 4.40 -2.17
N LEU A 367 7.78 4.72 -1.93
CA LEU A 367 7.36 5.71 -0.95
C LEU A 367 6.71 5.01 0.25
N PHE A 368 7.02 5.54 1.43
CA PHE A 368 6.31 5.20 2.66
C PHE A 368 6.05 6.50 3.41
N ALA A 369 4.96 7.17 3.05
CA ALA A 369 4.67 8.54 3.45
C ALA A 369 5.83 9.46 3.05
N ASP A 370 6.53 10.06 4.00
CA ASP A 370 7.67 10.97 3.81
C ASP A 370 8.99 10.24 3.51
N ASP A 371 9.15 8.99 3.97
CA ASP A 371 10.32 8.18 3.69
C ASP A 371 10.30 7.70 2.22
N SER A 372 11.21 8.25 1.40
CA SER A 372 11.25 8.00 -0.04
C SER A 372 12.56 7.35 -0.47
N LEU A 373 12.49 6.30 -1.30
CA LEU A 373 13.64 5.65 -1.91
C LEU A 373 13.50 5.66 -3.44
N ILE A 374 14.41 6.38 -4.12
CA ILE A 374 14.40 6.59 -5.57
C ILE A 374 15.59 5.85 -6.20
N PRO A 375 15.39 4.62 -6.71
CA PRO A 375 16.36 3.93 -7.55
C PRO A 375 16.47 4.55 -8.95
N CYS A 376 17.69 4.76 -9.44
CA CYS A 376 17.96 5.24 -10.80
C CYS A 376 19.29 4.72 -11.36
N ARG A 377 19.60 5.03 -12.62
CA ARG A 377 20.96 4.79 -13.16
C ARG A 377 21.94 5.80 -12.56
N ALA A 378 23.17 5.37 -12.31
CA ALA A 378 24.24 6.23 -11.84
C ALA A 378 24.93 6.94 -13.02
N ASN A 379 24.25 7.93 -13.58
CA ASN A 379 24.75 8.81 -14.62
C ASN A 379 24.23 10.25 -14.39
N ARG A 380 24.86 11.25 -15.02
CA ARG A 380 24.47 12.65 -14.90
C ARG A 380 23.08 12.97 -15.45
N GLY A 381 22.67 12.31 -16.53
CA GLY A 381 21.36 12.53 -17.16
C GLY A 381 20.19 12.18 -16.23
N ASP A 382 20.19 10.98 -15.67
CA ASP A 382 19.19 10.53 -14.69
C ASP A 382 19.23 11.42 -13.42
N ALA A 383 20.43 11.78 -12.96
CA ALA A 383 20.60 12.67 -11.80
C ALA A 383 20.02 14.07 -12.04
N GLN A 384 20.26 14.65 -13.23
CA GLN A 384 19.73 15.97 -13.59
C GLN A 384 18.21 15.93 -13.77
N ASN A 385 17.67 14.91 -14.44
CA ASN A 385 16.22 14.73 -14.57
C ASN A 385 15.56 14.58 -13.20
N LEU A 386 16.17 13.81 -12.29
CA LEU A 386 15.66 13.71 -10.93
C LEU A 386 15.72 15.05 -10.20
N GLN A 387 16.82 15.80 -10.30
CA GLN A 387 16.92 17.15 -9.70
C GLN A 387 15.83 18.08 -10.23
N ASN A 388 15.54 18.04 -11.54
CA ASN A 388 14.48 18.84 -12.15
C ASN A 388 13.09 18.45 -11.62
N ILE A 389 12.82 17.14 -11.44
CA ILE A 389 11.57 16.67 -10.83
C ILE A 389 11.45 17.15 -9.39
N LEU A 390 12.52 17.08 -8.60
CA LEU A 390 12.52 17.53 -7.21
C LEU A 390 12.22 19.02 -7.14
N THR A 391 12.91 19.85 -7.92
CA THR A 391 12.66 21.30 -7.99
C THR A 391 11.22 21.61 -8.40
N LEU A 392 10.73 20.94 -9.45
CA LEU A 392 9.35 21.10 -9.91
C LEU A 392 8.34 20.73 -8.82
N TYR A 393 8.56 19.61 -8.11
CA TYR A 393 7.68 19.21 -7.03
C TYR A 393 7.71 20.20 -5.86
N GLU A 394 8.89 20.71 -5.48
CA GLU A 394 9.01 21.74 -4.43
C GLU A 394 8.26 23.03 -4.80
N GLU A 395 8.37 23.48 -6.04
CA GLU A 395 7.72 24.70 -6.55
C GLU A 395 6.19 24.58 -6.56
N PHE A 396 5.65 23.46 -7.05
CA PHE A 396 4.19 23.30 -7.20
C PHE A 396 3.48 22.86 -5.92
N SER A 397 4.16 22.13 -5.03
CA SER A 397 3.52 21.62 -3.81
C SER A 397 3.78 22.48 -2.57
N GLY A 398 4.75 23.40 -2.62
CA GLY A 398 5.28 24.12 -1.45
C GLY A 398 6.06 23.22 -0.46
N GLN A 399 6.20 21.93 -0.77
CA GLN A 399 6.99 21.00 0.03
C GLN A 399 8.47 21.36 -0.08
N MET A 400 9.22 21.15 1.01
CA MET A 400 10.67 21.30 1.00
C MET A 400 11.35 19.99 1.33
N LEU A 401 12.45 19.71 0.63
CA LEU A 401 13.30 18.55 0.86
C LEU A 401 14.45 18.89 1.81
N ASN A 402 14.81 17.95 2.69
CA ASN A 402 15.94 18.08 3.59
C ASN A 402 17.20 17.43 2.98
N LYS A 403 17.93 18.19 2.18
CA LYS A 403 19.15 17.71 1.50
C LYS A 403 20.25 17.24 2.45
N GLU A 404 20.34 17.78 3.67
CA GLU A 404 21.32 17.33 4.67
C GLU A 404 21.11 15.88 5.11
N LYS A 405 19.85 15.44 5.09
CA LYS A 405 19.47 14.07 5.43
C LYS A 405 19.43 13.13 4.23
N PHE A 406 19.54 13.66 3.02
CA PHE A 406 19.62 12.83 1.82
C PHE A 406 20.81 11.89 1.93
N ALA A 407 20.64 10.70 1.38
CA ALA A 407 21.68 9.71 1.38
C ALA A 407 21.64 8.91 0.08
N ILE A 408 22.82 8.50 -0.38
CA ILE A 408 22.94 7.76 -1.63
C ILE A 408 23.74 6.48 -1.44
N MET A 409 23.24 5.41 -2.06
CA MET A 409 23.91 4.12 -2.16
C MET A 409 24.16 3.80 -3.63
N PHE A 410 25.38 3.39 -3.97
CA PHE A 410 25.76 3.04 -5.34
C PHE A 410 25.95 1.54 -5.52
N SER A 411 25.72 1.04 -6.74
CA SER A 411 26.05 -0.33 -7.12
C SER A 411 27.57 -0.55 -7.13
N SER A 412 27.99 -1.80 -6.93
CA SER A 412 29.41 -2.13 -6.76
C SER A 412 30.27 -1.83 -8.00
N ASN A 413 29.68 -1.86 -9.20
CA ASN A 413 30.35 -1.54 -10.46
C ASN A 413 30.38 -0.04 -10.84
N THR A 414 29.83 0.85 -10.01
CA THR A 414 29.86 2.29 -10.30
C THR A 414 31.24 2.86 -9.96
N GLY A 415 31.95 3.42 -10.94
CA GLY A 415 33.26 4.06 -10.77
C GLY A 415 33.22 5.35 -9.95
N SER A 416 34.34 5.72 -9.33
CA SER A 416 34.46 6.89 -8.43
C SER A 416 34.07 8.22 -9.09
N GLU A 417 34.43 8.41 -10.35
CA GLU A 417 34.09 9.60 -11.13
C GLU A 417 32.58 9.79 -11.28
N LYS A 418 31.88 8.75 -11.78
CA LYS A 418 30.41 8.77 -11.91
C LYS A 418 29.70 8.97 -10.57
N ARG A 419 30.25 8.41 -9.48
CA ARG A 419 29.69 8.63 -8.13
C ARG A 419 29.75 10.11 -7.75
N ARG A 420 30.91 10.74 -7.95
CA ARG A 420 31.11 12.17 -7.67
C ARG A 420 30.20 13.03 -8.51
N GLU A 421 30.08 12.74 -9.80
CA GLU A 421 29.23 13.46 -10.75
C GLU A 421 27.75 13.43 -10.33
N VAL A 422 27.22 12.25 -9.98
CA VAL A 422 25.84 12.09 -9.49
C VAL A 422 25.64 12.81 -8.15
N MET A 423 26.57 12.67 -7.21
CA MET A 423 26.50 13.34 -5.90
C MET A 423 26.52 14.86 -6.02
N GLN A 424 27.36 15.40 -6.91
CA GLN A 424 27.45 16.84 -7.16
C GLN A 424 26.17 17.38 -7.81
N THR A 425 25.61 16.65 -8.78
CA THR A 425 24.39 17.04 -9.49
C THR A 425 23.18 17.10 -8.55
N LEU A 426 23.05 16.11 -7.65
CA LEU A 426 21.97 16.04 -6.67
C LEU A 426 22.25 16.81 -5.37
N GLN A 427 23.44 17.38 -5.23
CA GLN A 427 23.90 18.07 -4.01
C GLN A 427 23.82 17.18 -2.75
N ILE A 428 24.20 15.90 -2.89
CA ILE A 428 24.17 14.91 -1.80
C ILE A 428 25.59 14.71 -1.27
N ASN A 429 25.79 14.99 0.02
CA ASN A 429 27.10 14.85 0.66
C ASN A 429 27.29 13.51 1.38
N LYS A 430 26.21 12.77 1.62
CA LYS A 430 26.22 11.54 2.43
C LYS A 430 26.13 10.29 1.55
N GLN A 431 27.27 9.66 1.30
CA GLN A 431 27.31 8.31 0.74
C GLN A 431 27.27 7.27 1.86
N THR A 432 26.42 6.26 1.75
CA THR A 432 26.28 5.23 2.79
C THR A 432 26.05 3.84 2.21
N MET A 433 26.69 2.85 2.84
CA MET A 433 26.58 1.43 2.47
C MET A 433 25.71 0.62 3.43
N ASN A 434 25.39 1.18 4.61
CA ASN A 434 24.74 0.48 5.73
C ASN A 434 23.58 1.29 6.33
N GLU A 435 22.88 2.09 5.51
CA GLU A 435 21.76 2.86 6.04
C GLU A 435 20.55 1.98 6.36
N ARG A 436 19.70 2.51 7.23
CA ARG A 436 18.41 1.93 7.57
C ARG A 436 17.32 2.52 6.69
N TYR A 437 16.50 1.65 6.14
CA TYR A 437 15.24 2.00 5.49
C TYR A 437 14.12 1.47 6.36
N LEU A 438 13.18 2.36 6.73
CA LEU A 438 12.05 2.01 7.61
C LEU A 438 12.47 1.35 8.93
N GLY A 439 13.59 1.83 9.48
CA GLY A 439 14.15 1.36 10.76
C GLY A 439 14.94 0.05 10.69
N LEU A 440 14.97 -0.64 9.54
CA LEU A 440 15.71 -1.88 9.35
C LEU A 440 16.95 -1.69 8.50
N PRO A 441 18.04 -2.44 8.76
CA PRO A 441 19.22 -2.39 7.91
C PRO A 441 18.85 -2.81 6.48
N VAL A 442 19.25 -2.01 5.50
CA VAL A 442 19.01 -2.30 4.07
C VAL A 442 19.85 -3.50 3.59
N PHE A 443 20.92 -3.81 4.33
CA PHE A 443 21.84 -4.89 4.05
C PHE A 443 22.00 -5.83 5.24
N VAL A 444 21.89 -7.14 4.97
CA VAL A 444 22.29 -8.20 5.88
C VAL A 444 23.54 -8.87 5.32
N GLY A 445 24.68 -8.58 5.94
CA GLY A 445 25.97 -9.18 5.57
C GLY A 445 26.14 -10.62 6.07
N ARG A 446 27.35 -11.15 5.88
CA ARG A 446 27.72 -12.48 6.39
C ARG A 446 27.63 -12.54 7.93
N ASP A 447 28.04 -11.45 8.59
CA ASP A 447 27.95 -11.32 10.04
C ASP A 447 26.58 -10.77 10.47
N LYS A 448 25.68 -11.69 10.80
CA LYS A 448 24.32 -11.39 11.27
C LYS A 448 24.32 -10.82 12.68
N THR A 449 25.28 -11.22 13.51
CA THR A 449 25.37 -10.80 14.91
C THR A 449 25.59 -9.29 14.98
N LYS A 450 26.47 -8.76 14.12
CA LYS A 450 26.72 -7.33 14.01
C LYS A 450 25.52 -6.55 13.47
N VAL A 451 24.80 -7.10 12.48
CA VAL A 451 23.62 -6.45 11.88
C VAL A 451 22.47 -6.29 12.87
N PHE A 452 22.26 -7.27 13.75
CA PHE A 452 21.16 -7.27 14.72
C PHE A 452 21.55 -6.84 16.14
N ALA A 453 22.82 -6.51 16.39
CA ALA A 453 23.30 -6.05 17.70
C ALA A 453 22.44 -4.89 18.26
N TYR A 454 22.02 -3.97 17.40
CA TYR A 454 21.17 -2.84 17.80
C TYR A 454 19.85 -3.25 18.47
N LEU A 455 19.29 -4.43 18.16
CA LEU A 455 18.07 -4.92 18.80
C LEU A 455 18.35 -5.26 20.26
N LYS A 456 19.47 -5.95 20.52
CA LYS A 456 19.93 -6.23 21.88
C LYS A 456 20.16 -4.94 22.65
N ASP A 457 20.85 -3.97 22.03
CA ASP A 457 21.12 -2.67 22.66
C ASP A 457 19.84 -1.90 22.99
N ARG A 458 18.85 -1.90 22.09
CA ARG A 458 17.54 -1.26 22.33
C ARG A 458 16.78 -1.92 23.47
N ILE A 459 16.75 -3.24 23.52
CA ILE A 459 16.11 -3.99 24.61
C ILE A 459 16.84 -3.71 25.92
N TRP A 460 18.17 -3.76 25.92
CA TRP A 460 19.01 -3.49 27.08
C TRP A 460 18.77 -2.10 27.65
N LYS A 461 18.78 -1.06 26.80
CA LYS A 461 18.48 0.33 27.22
C LYS A 461 17.09 0.46 27.87
N ARG A 462 16.08 -0.27 27.39
CA ARG A 462 14.74 -0.28 28.01
C ARG A 462 14.75 -0.98 29.36
N ILE A 463 15.41 -2.13 29.47
CA ILE A 463 15.51 -2.91 30.71
C ILE A 463 16.25 -2.12 31.79
N GLN A 464 17.36 -1.45 31.45
CA GLN A 464 18.09 -0.60 32.38
C GLN A 464 17.19 0.52 32.95
N GLY A 465 16.45 1.22 32.08
CA GLY A 465 15.48 2.24 32.51
C GLY A 465 14.26 1.70 33.27
N TRP A 466 14.05 0.39 33.33
CA TRP A 466 13.03 -0.25 34.19
C TRP A 466 13.60 -0.71 35.53
N LYS A 467 14.90 -1.02 35.59
CA LYS A 467 15.59 -1.43 36.82
C LYS A 467 15.56 -0.31 37.86
N GLU A 468 15.64 0.93 37.40
CA GLU A 468 15.58 2.15 38.24
C GLU A 468 14.16 2.48 38.74
N LYS A 469 13.13 1.78 38.26
CA LYS A 469 11.74 1.98 38.69
C LYS A 469 11.35 0.88 39.65
N MET A 470 10.87 1.23 40.85
CA MET A 470 10.31 0.33 41.86
C MET A 470 9.00 -0.33 41.37
N LEU A 471 9.11 -1.18 40.35
CA LEU A 471 7.98 -1.87 39.72
C LEU A 471 7.76 -3.23 40.39
N SER A 472 6.49 -3.55 40.62
CA SER A 472 6.07 -4.89 41.05
C SER A 472 6.46 -5.96 40.02
N ARG A 473 6.50 -7.22 40.45
CA ARG A 473 6.79 -8.37 39.57
C ARG A 473 5.83 -8.42 38.37
N ALA A 474 4.54 -8.21 38.60
CA ALA A 474 3.52 -8.16 37.56
C ALA A 474 3.74 -6.97 36.59
N GLY A 475 4.10 -5.79 37.09
CA GLY A 475 4.41 -4.63 36.25
C GLY A 475 5.62 -4.86 35.33
N LYS A 476 6.67 -5.50 35.85
CA LYS A 476 7.85 -5.90 35.05
C LYS A 476 7.48 -6.91 33.97
N GLU A 477 6.65 -7.90 34.28
CA GLU A 477 6.18 -8.90 33.31
C GLU A 477 5.39 -8.26 32.16
N ILE A 478 4.48 -7.31 32.48
CA ILE A 478 3.72 -6.57 31.48
C ILE A 478 4.66 -5.78 30.55
N LEU A 479 5.66 -5.08 31.09
CA LEU A 479 6.61 -4.33 30.27
C LEU A 479 7.45 -5.24 29.38
N ILE A 480 7.87 -6.41 29.87
CA ILE A 480 8.56 -7.40 29.05
C ILE A 480 7.67 -7.85 27.89
N LYS A 481 6.42 -8.22 28.17
CA LYS A 481 5.48 -8.71 27.15
C LYS A 481 5.04 -7.64 26.15
N ALA A 482 4.73 -6.42 26.62
CA ALA A 482 4.18 -5.37 25.78
C ALA A 482 5.25 -4.56 25.04
N VAL A 483 6.44 -4.42 25.63
CA VAL A 483 7.51 -3.55 25.08
C VAL A 483 8.71 -4.37 24.61
N ALA A 484 9.34 -5.17 25.49
CA ALA A 484 10.58 -5.86 25.14
C ALA A 484 10.37 -6.91 24.04
N GLN A 485 9.27 -7.67 24.08
CA GLN A 485 8.92 -8.64 23.04
C GLN A 485 8.50 -7.98 21.72
N ALA A 486 7.92 -6.78 21.76
CA ALA A 486 7.48 -6.07 20.55
C ALA A 486 8.65 -5.53 19.72
N ILE A 487 9.74 -5.09 20.36
CA ILE A 487 10.93 -4.52 19.69
C ILE A 487 11.52 -5.45 18.61
N PRO A 488 11.87 -6.72 18.92
CA PRO A 488 12.39 -7.63 17.91
C PRO A 488 11.29 -8.10 16.96
N THR A 489 10.02 -8.11 17.35
CA THR A 489 8.92 -8.62 16.52
C THR A 489 8.85 -7.92 15.16
N PHE A 490 9.01 -6.59 15.11
CA PHE A 490 9.02 -5.84 13.84
C PHE A 490 10.16 -6.24 12.91
N ALA A 491 11.40 -6.27 13.42
CA ALA A 491 12.56 -6.69 12.62
C ALA A 491 12.46 -8.16 12.22
N MET A 492 12.11 -9.03 13.16
CA MET A 492 11.99 -10.46 12.92
C MET A 492 10.82 -10.81 11.98
N ALA A 493 9.83 -9.92 11.84
CA ALA A 493 8.80 -10.06 10.82
C ALA A 493 9.33 -9.91 9.38
N CYS A 494 10.48 -9.25 9.23
CA CYS A 494 11.16 -9.10 7.95
C CYS A 494 12.30 -10.12 7.77
N PHE A 495 12.92 -10.60 8.86
CA PHE A 495 14.17 -11.36 8.78
C PHE A 495 14.13 -12.83 9.22
N ASP A 496 13.38 -13.22 10.26
CA ASP A 496 13.56 -14.58 10.82
C ASP A 496 12.31 -15.32 11.35
N ILE A 497 11.36 -14.64 12.03
CA ILE A 497 10.27 -15.31 12.79
C ILE A 497 8.91 -15.29 12.07
N THR A 498 8.77 -14.55 10.95
CA THR A 498 7.52 -14.59 10.15
C THR A 498 7.75 -14.96 8.68
N LYS A 499 8.71 -15.84 8.39
CA LYS A 499 9.01 -16.29 7.01
C LYS A 499 7.79 -16.90 6.31
N THR A 500 6.98 -17.66 7.07
CA THR A 500 5.70 -18.21 6.63
C THR A 500 4.67 -17.11 6.32
N LYS A 501 4.70 -16.00 7.06
CA LYS A 501 3.83 -14.82 6.80
C LYS A 501 4.16 -14.19 5.45
N GLN A 502 5.44 -14.03 5.13
CA GLN A 502 5.85 -13.46 3.86
C GLN A 502 5.48 -14.41 2.70
N CYS A 503 5.69 -15.72 2.85
CA CYS A 503 5.22 -16.69 1.86
C CYS A 503 3.70 -16.63 1.66
N TRP A 504 2.95 -16.55 2.77
CA TRP A 504 1.50 -16.39 2.75
C TRP A 504 1.07 -15.11 2.03
N ARG A 505 1.76 -14.00 2.29
CA ARG A 505 1.51 -12.72 1.63
C ARG A 505 1.71 -12.82 0.11
N LEU A 506 2.80 -13.44 -0.33
CA LEU A 506 3.10 -13.65 -1.75
C LEU A 506 2.11 -14.59 -2.45
N LEU A 507 1.50 -15.52 -1.71
CA LEU A 507 0.45 -16.41 -2.21
C LEU A 507 -0.89 -15.70 -2.37
N GLN A 508 -1.28 -14.91 -1.37
CA GLN A 508 -2.57 -14.24 -1.35
C GLN A 508 -2.61 -13.08 -2.35
N GLU A 509 -1.48 -12.38 -2.53
CA GLU A 509 -1.44 -11.12 -3.31
C GLU A 509 -0.34 -11.17 -4.37
N PRO A 510 -0.50 -12.04 -5.39
CA PRO A 510 0.52 -12.32 -6.40
C PRO A 510 0.81 -11.11 -7.31
N ASP A 511 -0.15 -10.19 -7.43
CA ASP A 511 -0.04 -8.99 -8.27
C ASP A 511 0.63 -7.81 -7.55
N SER A 512 0.88 -7.92 -6.24
CA SER A 512 1.62 -6.90 -5.51
C SER A 512 3.05 -6.75 -6.03
N LEU A 513 3.61 -5.54 -5.98
CA LEU A 513 4.99 -5.28 -6.42
C LEU A 513 6.02 -6.19 -5.69
N CYS A 514 5.77 -6.48 -4.41
CA CYS A 514 6.61 -7.37 -3.61
C CYS A 514 6.51 -8.85 -4.03
N ALA A 515 5.46 -9.26 -4.74
CA ALA A 515 5.31 -10.58 -5.33
C ALA A 515 5.81 -10.67 -6.78
N GLN A 516 5.53 -9.65 -7.61
CA GLN A 516 5.97 -9.62 -9.01
C GLN A 516 7.49 -9.71 -9.15
N ILE A 517 8.27 -9.03 -8.30
CA ILE A 517 9.73 -9.00 -8.40
C ILE A 517 10.34 -10.39 -8.10
N PRO A 518 10.04 -11.05 -6.96
CA PRO A 518 10.48 -12.42 -6.73
C PRO A 518 9.94 -13.43 -7.75
N LYS A 519 8.69 -13.27 -8.22
CA LYS A 519 8.09 -14.14 -9.26
C LYS A 519 8.93 -14.11 -10.53
N ALA A 520 9.17 -12.93 -11.08
CA ALA A 520 9.98 -12.74 -12.29
C ALA A 520 11.40 -13.31 -12.14
N LYS A 521 12.00 -13.17 -10.96
CA LYS A 521 13.40 -13.55 -10.71
C LYS A 521 13.59 -15.03 -10.37
N TYR A 522 12.71 -15.61 -9.57
CA TYR A 522 12.94 -16.90 -8.91
C TYR A 522 11.99 -18.00 -9.39
N TYR A 523 10.77 -17.65 -9.82
CA TYR A 523 9.75 -18.62 -10.24
C TYR A 523 8.87 -18.07 -11.39
N PRO A 524 9.46 -17.73 -12.56
CA PRO A 524 8.77 -16.99 -13.62
C PRO A 524 7.62 -17.76 -14.27
N SER A 525 7.71 -19.10 -14.36
CA SER A 525 6.76 -19.97 -15.06
C SER A 525 5.92 -20.85 -14.13
N GLY A 526 5.95 -20.59 -12.81
CA GLY A 526 5.29 -21.47 -11.84
C GLY A 526 4.72 -20.73 -10.63
N SER A 527 4.26 -21.49 -9.66
CA SER A 527 3.80 -20.98 -8.37
C SER A 527 4.96 -20.86 -7.39
N ILE A 528 4.86 -19.94 -6.43
CA ILE A 528 5.78 -19.87 -5.29
C ILE A 528 5.91 -21.22 -4.57
N LEU A 529 4.85 -22.04 -4.54
CA LEU A 529 4.88 -23.38 -3.95
C LEU A 529 5.89 -24.31 -4.63
N GLN A 530 6.21 -24.08 -5.91
CA GLN A 530 7.16 -24.88 -6.67
C GLN A 530 8.56 -24.25 -6.70
N ALA A 531 8.76 -23.13 -6.02
CA ALA A 531 10.04 -22.43 -6.03
C ALA A 531 11.16 -23.29 -5.42
N LYS A 532 12.29 -23.37 -6.13
CA LYS A 532 13.48 -24.13 -5.76
C LYS A 532 14.66 -23.20 -5.43
N PRO A 533 15.58 -23.63 -4.56
CA PRO A 533 16.82 -22.88 -4.32
C PRO A 533 17.67 -22.78 -5.59
N ARG A 534 18.26 -21.60 -5.81
CA ARG A 534 19.16 -21.26 -6.93
C ARG A 534 20.45 -20.64 -6.39
N SER A 535 21.54 -20.68 -7.17
CA SER A 535 22.75 -19.93 -6.81
C SER A 535 22.53 -18.41 -6.94
N GLY A 536 23.18 -17.61 -6.09
CA GLY A 536 23.11 -16.14 -6.14
C GLY A 536 21.81 -15.51 -5.61
N MET A 537 20.97 -16.28 -4.90
CA MET A 537 19.76 -15.76 -4.25
C MET A 537 20.07 -14.70 -3.19
N SER A 538 19.12 -13.78 -2.98
CA SER A 538 19.20 -12.85 -1.86
C SER A 538 19.03 -13.60 -0.54
N TYR A 539 19.53 -13.01 0.54
CA TYR A 539 19.31 -13.54 1.89
C TYR A 539 17.80 -13.63 2.22
N THR A 540 17.06 -12.59 1.82
CA THR A 540 15.62 -12.49 1.97
C THR A 540 14.91 -13.65 1.29
N TRP A 541 15.23 -13.93 0.03
CA TRP A 541 14.61 -15.02 -0.72
C TRP A 541 14.99 -16.40 -0.19
N SER A 542 16.27 -16.61 0.17
CA SER A 542 16.71 -17.84 0.84
C SER A 542 15.92 -18.09 2.13
N SER A 543 15.59 -17.02 2.87
CA SER A 543 14.80 -17.08 4.10
C SER A 543 13.32 -17.37 3.81
N ILE A 544 12.75 -16.76 2.76
CA ILE A 544 11.38 -17.05 2.28
C ILE A 544 11.26 -18.52 1.88
N LEU A 545 12.19 -19.07 1.10
CA LEU A 545 12.19 -20.49 0.72
C LEU A 545 12.20 -21.44 1.93
N LYS A 546 12.91 -21.09 3.01
CA LYS A 546 12.86 -21.87 4.26
C LYS A 546 11.48 -21.79 4.91
N GLY A 547 10.88 -20.61 4.95
CA GLY A 547 9.51 -20.41 5.46
C GLY A 547 8.44 -21.12 4.63
N LEU A 548 8.67 -21.26 3.33
CA LEU A 548 7.80 -22.00 2.41
C LEU A 548 7.72 -23.48 2.78
N GLN A 549 8.84 -24.09 3.19
CA GLN A 549 8.83 -25.48 3.65
C GLN A 549 7.94 -25.64 4.89
N THR A 550 8.05 -24.73 5.85
CA THR A 550 7.14 -24.70 7.00
C THR A 550 5.70 -24.45 6.56
N LEU A 551 5.47 -23.55 5.59
CA LEU A 551 4.11 -23.25 5.12
C LEU A 551 3.43 -24.48 4.50
N LYS A 552 4.15 -25.25 3.68
CA LYS A 552 3.63 -26.49 3.07
C LYS A 552 3.14 -27.49 4.11
N THR A 553 3.78 -27.52 5.28
CA THR A 553 3.40 -28.41 6.37
C THR A 553 2.19 -27.95 7.17
N VAL A 554 1.59 -26.80 6.89
CA VAL A 554 0.46 -26.23 7.67
C VAL A 554 -0.67 -25.69 6.80
N MET A 555 -0.40 -25.49 5.51
CA MET A 555 -1.42 -25.10 4.54
C MET A 555 -2.35 -26.27 4.22
N ILE A 556 -3.57 -25.92 3.87
CA ILE A 556 -4.56 -26.80 3.27
C ILE A 556 -5.26 -26.06 2.13
N TRP A 557 -5.52 -26.71 1.01
CA TRP A 557 -6.38 -26.19 -0.04
C TRP A 557 -7.85 -26.38 0.35
N ARG A 558 -8.64 -25.32 0.19
CA ARG A 558 -10.09 -25.32 0.29
C ARG A 558 -10.63 -25.48 -1.13
N VAL A 559 -11.37 -26.56 -1.35
CA VAL A 559 -11.95 -26.90 -2.64
C VAL A 559 -13.06 -25.89 -2.94
N GLY A 560 -12.92 -25.16 -4.04
CA GLY A 560 -13.99 -24.41 -4.69
C GLY A 560 -14.41 -25.18 -5.94
N ASN A 561 -13.89 -24.75 -7.09
CA ASN A 561 -14.07 -25.39 -8.39
C ASN A 561 -13.11 -26.56 -8.67
N GLY A 562 -12.07 -26.77 -7.86
CA GLY A 562 -11.12 -27.89 -7.97
C GLY A 562 -10.11 -27.79 -9.13
N ASN A 563 -10.14 -26.73 -9.94
CA ASN A 563 -9.29 -26.57 -11.13
C ASN A 563 -7.81 -26.38 -10.79
N SER A 564 -7.52 -25.77 -9.64
CA SER A 564 -6.16 -25.41 -9.23
C SER A 564 -5.50 -26.47 -8.35
N ILE A 565 -6.27 -27.45 -7.85
CA ILE A 565 -5.82 -28.44 -6.88
C ILE A 565 -5.48 -29.76 -7.60
N GLY A 566 -4.24 -30.22 -7.44
CA GLY A 566 -3.84 -31.56 -7.86
C GLY A 566 -4.28 -32.62 -6.83
N ILE A 567 -4.93 -33.69 -7.28
CA ILE A 567 -5.47 -34.73 -6.40
C ILE A 567 -4.38 -35.32 -5.49
N TRP A 568 -3.22 -35.64 -6.06
CA TRP A 568 -2.20 -36.47 -5.42
C TRP A 568 -1.11 -35.67 -4.70
N ASP A 569 -0.76 -34.50 -5.26
CA ASP A 569 0.40 -33.73 -4.81
C ASP A 569 0.05 -32.60 -3.84
N ASP A 570 -1.18 -32.10 -3.87
CA ASP A 570 -1.59 -30.95 -3.07
C ASP A 570 -2.22 -31.35 -1.73
N PRO A 571 -2.01 -30.57 -0.66
CA PRO A 571 -2.61 -30.85 0.64
C PRO A 571 -4.04 -30.32 0.70
N TRP A 572 -5.06 -31.07 0.28
CA TRP A 572 -6.47 -30.64 0.27
C TRP A 572 -7.42 -31.46 1.15
N ILE A 573 -6.94 -32.57 1.74
CA ILE A 573 -7.75 -33.43 2.60
C ILE A 573 -7.67 -32.96 4.07
N PRO A 574 -8.80 -32.68 4.76
CA PRO A 574 -8.83 -32.07 6.09
C PRO A 574 -8.50 -33.06 7.21
N ARG A 575 -7.23 -33.46 7.32
CA ARG A 575 -6.69 -34.35 8.36
C ARG A 575 -5.38 -33.80 8.94
N ASP A 576 -4.98 -34.26 10.13
CA ASP A 576 -3.83 -33.68 10.84
C ASP A 576 -2.45 -34.09 10.30
N TRP A 577 -2.38 -35.18 9.56
CA TRP A 577 -1.15 -35.75 9.00
C TRP A 577 -1.19 -35.70 7.47
N THR A 578 -0.09 -35.28 6.85
CA THR A 578 0.16 -35.05 5.39
C THR A 578 -0.83 -34.15 4.63
N ARG A 579 -2.14 -34.19 4.93
CA ARG A 579 -3.25 -33.53 4.22
C ARG A 579 -3.41 -33.94 2.76
N LYS A 580 -2.73 -35.01 2.37
CA LYS A 580 -2.76 -35.58 1.02
C LYS A 580 -3.52 -36.90 1.04
N THR A 581 -3.79 -37.43 -0.15
CA THR A 581 -4.27 -38.79 -0.32
C THR A 581 -3.27 -39.78 0.31
N VAL A 582 -3.77 -40.76 1.04
CA VAL A 582 -2.94 -41.87 1.57
C VAL A 582 -2.35 -42.70 0.43
N SER A 583 -3.09 -42.86 -0.67
CA SER A 583 -2.66 -43.55 -1.88
C SER A 583 -1.86 -42.62 -2.81
N ASN A 584 -0.80 -43.17 -3.41
CA ASN A 584 -0.09 -42.54 -4.54
C ASN A 584 -0.91 -42.70 -5.83
N LYS A 585 -0.67 -41.82 -6.82
CA LYS A 585 -1.36 -41.79 -8.12
C LYS A 585 -1.52 -43.16 -8.81
N GLY A 586 -0.56 -44.08 -8.66
CA GLY A 586 -0.62 -45.40 -9.29
C GLY A 586 -0.79 -45.30 -10.82
N THR A 587 -1.72 -46.08 -11.39
CA THR A 587 -2.15 -46.04 -12.80
C THR A 587 -3.31 -45.06 -13.05
N ASN A 588 -3.71 -44.27 -12.06
CA ASN A 588 -4.89 -43.44 -12.14
C ASN A 588 -4.68 -42.24 -13.08
N LEU A 589 -5.61 -42.04 -14.00
CA LEU A 589 -5.54 -40.97 -15.01
C LEU A 589 -5.98 -39.62 -14.44
N LEU A 590 -6.75 -39.62 -13.35
CA LEU A 590 -7.22 -38.41 -12.68
C LEU A 590 -6.03 -37.61 -12.14
N THR A 591 -6.05 -36.30 -12.35
CA THR A 591 -4.98 -35.39 -11.95
C THR A 591 -5.47 -34.23 -11.10
N ARG A 592 -6.71 -33.77 -11.32
CA ARG A 592 -7.26 -32.54 -10.74
C ARG A 592 -8.54 -32.80 -9.97
N VAL A 593 -8.75 -32.05 -8.90
CA VAL A 593 -9.90 -32.26 -8.01
C VAL A 593 -11.23 -31.96 -8.71
N ASN A 594 -11.26 -31.08 -9.71
CA ASN A 594 -12.46 -30.83 -10.52
C ASN A 594 -12.96 -32.09 -11.25
N GLU A 595 -12.09 -33.05 -11.58
CA GLU A 595 -12.46 -34.31 -12.24
C GLU A 595 -13.19 -35.28 -11.31
N LEU A 596 -13.22 -34.99 -10.00
CA LEU A 596 -13.98 -35.74 -8.99
C LEU A 596 -15.35 -35.11 -8.67
N ILE A 597 -15.66 -33.95 -9.26
CA ILE A 597 -16.90 -33.21 -9.05
C ILE A 597 -17.83 -33.52 -10.21
N ASP A 598 -19.06 -33.91 -9.91
CA ASP A 598 -20.09 -34.15 -10.90
C ASP A 598 -20.52 -32.81 -11.54
N PRO A 599 -20.38 -32.66 -12.87
CA PRO A 599 -20.69 -31.41 -13.56
C PRO A 599 -22.18 -31.04 -13.55
N TYR A 600 -23.09 -31.98 -13.28
CA TYR A 600 -24.53 -31.73 -13.25
C TYR A 600 -25.03 -31.32 -11.87
N THR A 601 -24.56 -32.00 -10.83
CA THR A 601 -25.00 -31.75 -9.44
C THR A 601 -24.15 -30.67 -8.75
N GLY A 602 -22.90 -30.48 -9.20
CA GLY A 602 -21.95 -29.57 -8.56
C GLY A 602 -21.43 -30.07 -7.21
N ASP A 603 -21.69 -31.35 -6.89
CA ASP A 603 -21.20 -32.03 -5.70
C ASP A 603 -20.22 -33.16 -6.09
N TRP A 604 -19.64 -33.86 -5.13
CA TRP A 604 -18.72 -34.98 -5.41
C TRP A 604 -19.41 -36.11 -6.19
N ASP A 605 -18.73 -36.63 -7.20
CA ASP A 605 -19.10 -37.92 -7.79
C ASP A 605 -18.73 -39.04 -6.80
N GLU A 606 -19.70 -39.41 -5.96
CA GLU A 606 -19.50 -40.38 -4.88
C GLU A 606 -19.01 -41.74 -5.40
N MET A 607 -19.51 -42.18 -6.56
CA MET A 607 -19.11 -43.46 -7.16
C MET A 607 -17.65 -43.40 -7.60
N LEU A 608 -17.25 -42.33 -8.29
CA LEU A 608 -15.88 -42.14 -8.75
C LEU A 608 -14.90 -42.02 -7.57
N VAL A 609 -15.28 -41.27 -6.52
CA VAL A 609 -14.47 -41.11 -5.31
C VAL A 609 -14.27 -42.46 -4.60
N ARG A 610 -15.32 -43.27 -4.45
CA ARG A 610 -15.25 -44.61 -3.84
C ARG A 610 -14.40 -45.59 -4.64
N GLN A 611 -14.41 -45.51 -5.97
CA GLN A 611 -13.58 -46.35 -6.84
C GLN A 611 -12.11 -45.91 -6.86
N THR A 612 -11.85 -44.61 -6.65
CA THR A 612 -10.51 -44.02 -6.78
C THR A 612 -9.71 -44.09 -5.49
N PHE A 613 -10.35 -44.00 -4.32
CA PHE A 613 -9.66 -43.84 -3.05
C PHE A 613 -10.05 -44.91 -2.01
N CYS A 614 -9.18 -45.15 -1.04
CA CYS A 614 -9.51 -45.99 0.12
C CYS A 614 -10.60 -45.36 1.00
N GLU A 615 -11.32 -46.17 1.76
CA GLU A 615 -12.42 -45.74 2.65
C GLU A 615 -12.07 -44.55 3.57
N GLU A 616 -10.84 -44.49 4.06
CA GLU A 616 -10.35 -43.37 4.88
C GLU A 616 -10.28 -42.04 4.12
N ASN A 617 -9.91 -42.07 2.83
CA ASN A 617 -9.91 -40.90 1.96
C ASN A 617 -11.33 -40.55 1.53
N VAL A 618 -12.15 -41.55 1.18
CA VAL A 618 -13.56 -41.36 0.78
C VAL A 618 -14.33 -40.59 1.84
N LYS A 619 -14.30 -41.05 3.09
CA LYS A 619 -14.99 -40.37 4.21
C LYS A 619 -14.56 -38.93 4.38
N ALA A 620 -13.26 -38.66 4.21
CA ALA A 620 -12.72 -37.32 4.34
C ALA A 620 -13.10 -36.43 3.15
N ILE A 621 -13.05 -36.94 1.92
CA ILE A 621 -13.36 -36.20 0.69
C ILE A 621 -14.84 -35.81 0.67
N LEU A 622 -15.75 -36.77 0.90
CA LEU A 622 -17.20 -36.53 0.91
C LEU A 622 -17.65 -35.57 2.03
N SER A 623 -16.83 -35.37 3.06
CA SER A 623 -17.08 -34.37 4.11
C SER A 623 -16.72 -32.94 3.73
N ILE A 624 -15.99 -32.74 2.63
CA ILE A 624 -15.58 -31.41 2.16
C ILE A 624 -16.74 -30.82 1.36
N PRO A 625 -17.30 -29.67 1.75
CA PRO A 625 -18.32 -29.01 0.94
C PRO A 625 -17.71 -28.47 -0.36
N VAL A 626 -18.30 -28.82 -1.50
CA VAL A 626 -17.91 -28.28 -2.81
C VAL A 626 -18.59 -26.93 -3.04
N GLN A 627 -17.87 -25.96 -3.60
CA GLN A 627 -18.41 -24.64 -3.97
C GLN A 627 -17.92 -24.28 -5.37
N VAL A 628 -18.55 -24.86 -6.40
CA VAL A 628 -18.12 -24.75 -7.80
C VAL A 628 -18.07 -23.29 -8.29
N ASP A 629 -18.93 -22.42 -7.74
CA ASP A 629 -18.96 -20.98 -8.06
C ASP A 629 -17.75 -20.20 -7.52
N ARG A 630 -16.93 -20.81 -6.66
CA ARG A 630 -15.76 -20.18 -6.04
C ARG A 630 -14.47 -20.77 -6.55
N ASP A 631 -13.44 -19.93 -6.57
CA ASP A 631 -12.10 -20.38 -6.89
C ASP A 631 -11.48 -21.10 -5.68
N ASP A 632 -10.62 -22.08 -5.98
CA ASP A 632 -9.85 -22.78 -4.96
C ASP A 632 -8.98 -21.80 -4.15
N ALA A 633 -8.97 -21.97 -2.84
CA ALA A 633 -8.27 -21.05 -1.93
C ALA A 633 -7.33 -21.79 -1.00
N VAL A 634 -6.19 -21.17 -0.69
CA VAL A 634 -5.28 -21.69 0.34
C VAL A 634 -5.77 -21.22 1.71
N GLY A 635 -5.98 -22.17 2.62
CA GLY A 635 -6.35 -21.95 4.01
C GLY A 635 -5.25 -22.38 5.00
N TRP A 636 -5.32 -21.81 6.21
CA TRP A 636 -4.54 -22.31 7.35
C TRP A 636 -5.28 -23.46 8.03
N HIS A 637 -4.69 -24.67 8.07
CA HIS A 637 -5.36 -25.88 8.58
C HIS A 637 -5.86 -25.72 10.02
N TYR A 638 -5.04 -25.12 10.89
CA TYR A 638 -5.35 -25.00 12.32
C TYR A 638 -6.29 -23.83 12.67
N ASP A 639 -6.86 -23.14 11.67
CA ASP A 639 -7.80 -22.05 11.90
C ASP A 639 -9.16 -22.36 11.24
N LYS A 640 -10.24 -22.22 12.02
CA LYS A 640 -11.61 -22.52 11.57
C LYS A 640 -12.09 -21.58 10.45
N ARG A 641 -11.52 -20.37 10.34
CA ARG A 641 -11.81 -19.39 9.28
C ARG A 641 -10.74 -19.39 8.18
N GLY A 642 -9.75 -20.28 8.26
CA GLY A 642 -8.62 -20.36 7.33
C GLY A 642 -7.63 -19.18 7.43
N LEU A 643 -7.75 -18.33 8.44
CA LEU A 643 -6.96 -17.11 8.58
C LEU A 643 -5.59 -17.38 9.18
N PHE A 644 -4.55 -16.83 8.55
CA PHE A 644 -3.18 -16.91 9.05
C PHE A 644 -2.95 -15.90 10.19
N PHE A 645 -2.70 -16.39 11.41
CA PHE A 645 -2.30 -15.57 12.55
C PHE A 645 -0.77 -15.61 12.77
N PRO A 646 -0.01 -14.53 12.51
CA PRO A 646 1.44 -14.54 12.64
C PRO A 646 1.85 -14.46 14.11
N GLY A 647 2.57 -15.46 14.62
CA GLY A 647 3.33 -15.38 15.87
C GLY A 647 3.19 -16.60 16.79
N LYS A 648 1.96 -16.96 17.20
CA LYS A 648 1.74 -18.06 18.15
C LYS A 648 1.58 -19.43 17.47
N SER A 649 0.94 -19.50 16.31
CA SER A 649 0.64 -20.77 15.62
C SER A 649 1.86 -21.31 14.87
N ALA A 650 2.52 -20.49 14.04
CA ALA A 650 3.71 -20.90 13.29
C ALA A 650 4.88 -21.33 14.19
N TYR A 651 5.11 -20.64 15.31
CA TYR A 651 6.14 -21.00 16.28
C TYR A 651 5.83 -22.31 17.02
N LYS A 652 4.56 -22.53 17.41
CA LYS A 652 4.12 -23.80 18.02
C LYS A 652 4.33 -24.98 17.07
N VAL A 653 4.02 -24.82 15.79
CA VAL A 653 4.27 -25.86 14.78
C VAL A 653 5.76 -26.10 14.61
N GLN A 654 6.57 -25.04 14.52
CA GLN A 654 8.02 -25.18 14.34
C GLN A 654 8.69 -25.85 15.55
N LYS A 655 8.21 -25.58 16.77
CA LYS A 655 8.69 -26.24 17.99
C LYS A 655 8.29 -27.72 18.04
N GLY A 656 7.02 -28.05 17.75
CA GLY A 656 6.55 -29.43 17.70
C GLY A 656 7.20 -30.27 16.60
N MET A 657 7.71 -29.66 15.53
CA MET A 657 8.52 -30.34 14.51
C MET A 657 9.96 -30.61 14.94
N GLY A 658 10.52 -29.80 15.85
CA GLY A 658 11.83 -30.04 16.43
C GLY A 658 11.83 -31.21 17.40
N GLU A 659 10.75 -31.34 18.19
CA GLU A 659 10.56 -32.42 19.17
C GLU A 659 10.25 -33.78 18.53
N ARG A 660 9.80 -33.82 17.26
CA ARG A 660 9.58 -35.07 16.48
C ARG A 660 10.79 -35.52 15.66
N LYS A 661 11.89 -34.75 15.68
CA LYS A 661 13.14 -35.03 14.94
C LYS A 661 14.30 -35.46 15.84
N GLN A 662 14.10 -35.43 17.16
CA GLN A 662 14.87 -36.21 18.14
C GLN A 662 14.10 -37.48 18.42
#